data_AF-A0A9Q0ALT1-F1
#
_entry.id   AF-A0A9Q0ALT1-F1
#
_cell.length_a   1.000
_cell.length_b   1.000
_cell.length_c   1.000
_cell.angle_alpha   90.00
_cell.angle_beta   90.00
_cell.angle_gamma   90.00
#
_symmetry.space_group_name_H-M   'P 1'
#
loop_
_entity.id
_entity.type
_entity.pdbx_description
1 polymer ?
#
loop_
_entity_poly.entity_id
_entity_poly.type
_entity_poly.pdbx_seq_one_letter_code
_entity_poly.pdbx_strand_id
1 'polypeptide(L)'
;MRFQSFVSLSCFATATLAHYVPRNDQSTLSVSSTRAKCGSKPTSTSSSAGQQETSSSSSASYGASVSTGSTSSDTATESSAPVSSYSSTESVSYTASATTSVSSDVSSSGSASSLSSASSLYSDSSSSVSLTSSTSGSSSSSSASSTGNSSSGTSSSVSLTSSTSGSSSSSSVSSTGTSSSASITSSASVSSSSSSSFTSSSTSSSASSAASACAYWLEDIKSQGIASFNDDSASYKVFRNVKDYGAKGDGVTDDTAAINRAISEGNRCAPGTCASSTTTPALIYFPNGTYVVSKPIVGYYYTQIVGNPNCLPVIKAASTFTDAWVFDGNQYGAGGLGWGATNVFWRQIRNFVIDMTAIPASRSVRGIHWAVSQATSLQNIVFEMSTAADNQHEGLFIEEGSGGFVTDLVFNGGLYGLNVGSQQYTMRNLTFNNAATAIHQLWDWGWTYTGISINNCQIGLDLSALKPDGSQNVGSVVLIDSEISNTPVGILTARSEDSTPVSGGSLILENLSLNAVDVTVQGPNENVILGGSSGLSKIDAWGQGQSYTAATGRTTFQGTFTGNNRPASLTSGSDYYSRSKPQYEHVPASQFVSIRDAGAKGDGQSDDSDAINAALATAAISGKVVFFDAGYYKVTKTIFVPAGSKITGEAYPVILSSGSFFENINDPKPVVKIGYSGDVGTVEWSDMIVSTQGAQAGAVLIEWNLASAGSPSGMWDVHTRVGGFKGSNLQVAECRKTPDTVITEDNIAENCIAAYMSMHVTKLASGLYMENCWLWVADHDVDDQSLTQITVYAGRGLLVESTVGRIWLIGTGVEHHVLYEYQLVNTRDIVMGQIQTETAYYQPNPSAVMPFQANADLNDPVLTDGEDGWGLRVVRSSDVFVYGGGLYSFFNNYDVSCSQQDVADKCQSRIASFEDSNVSVYNLNTVGATVMATIDGEDVANWADYKNNFVSTVALLRT
;
A
#
# COMPACT_ATOMS: atom_id res chain seq x y z
N MET A 1 -15.03 11.49 52.57
CA MET A 1 -15.00 10.33 53.48
C MET A 1 -15.57 9.15 52.67
N ARG A 2 -14.86 8.05 52.41
CA ARG A 2 -14.34 6.95 53.28
C ARG A 2 -15.43 5.90 53.55
N PHE A 3 -15.05 4.60 53.45
CA PHE A 3 -15.85 3.36 53.62
C PHE A 3 -16.82 2.99 52.48
N GLN A 4 -17.08 1.70 52.18
CA GLN A 4 -16.21 0.50 52.13
C GLN A 4 -16.94 -0.65 51.39
N SER A 5 -16.20 -1.60 50.80
CA SER A 5 -16.74 -2.82 50.17
C SER A 5 -17.03 -3.93 51.18
N PHE A 6 -17.97 -4.85 50.89
CA PHE A 6 -17.94 -6.25 51.36
C PHE A 6 -18.78 -7.19 50.44
N VAL A 7 -18.67 -8.51 50.63
CA VAL A 7 -19.01 -9.58 49.65
C VAL A 7 -19.74 -10.76 50.32
N SER A 8 -20.78 -11.33 49.66
CA SER A 8 -21.31 -12.73 49.74
C SER A 8 -22.54 -12.85 48.80
N LEU A 9 -22.80 -13.87 47.96
CA LEU A 9 -23.09 -15.32 48.19
C LEU A 9 -24.30 -15.56 49.13
N SER A 10 -25.36 -16.36 48.85
CA SER A 10 -25.63 -17.33 47.74
C SER A 10 -27.13 -17.71 47.56
N CYS A 11 -27.51 -18.17 46.36
CA CYS A 11 -28.49 -19.26 46.01
C CYS A 11 -30.03 -19.22 46.25
N PHE A 12 -30.71 -20.03 45.40
CA PHE A 12 -32.05 -20.69 45.48
C PHE A 12 -33.39 -19.99 45.13
N ALA A 13 -33.73 -20.08 43.84
CA ALA A 13 -34.99 -20.50 43.18
C ALA A 13 -36.39 -20.50 43.87
N THR A 14 -37.39 -19.98 43.15
CA THR A 14 -38.74 -20.56 42.81
C THR A 14 -39.48 -19.52 41.92
N ALA A 15 -40.20 -19.75 40.79
CA ALA A 15 -40.90 -20.86 40.13
C ALA A 15 -42.46 -20.81 40.24
N THR A 16 -43.14 -20.24 39.23
CA THR A 16 -44.60 -20.36 38.87
C THR A 16 -44.92 -19.44 37.66
N LEU A 17 -45.94 -19.62 36.80
CA LEU A 17 -46.57 -20.80 36.15
C LEU A 17 -47.54 -20.32 35.02
N ALA A 18 -48.20 -21.26 34.30
CA ALA A 18 -49.34 -21.09 33.35
C ALA A 18 -49.05 -20.39 31.98
N HIS A 19 -49.73 -20.66 30.86
CA HIS A 19 -50.61 -21.77 30.36
C HIS A 19 -50.47 -21.78 28.81
N TYR A 20 -50.37 -22.87 28.03
CA TYR A 20 -51.19 -24.09 27.82
C TYR A 20 -52.14 -24.05 26.59
N VAL A 21 -51.66 -24.64 25.47
CA VAL A 21 -52.39 -25.46 24.46
C VAL A 21 -53.06 -24.83 23.20
N PRO A 22 -53.10 -25.54 22.02
CA PRO A 22 -53.22 -24.93 20.68
C PRO A 22 -54.27 -25.58 19.72
N ARG A 23 -54.18 -25.28 18.40
CA ARG A 23 -54.63 -26.11 17.25
C ARG A 23 -53.64 -25.91 16.08
N ASN A 24 -53.23 -26.83 15.20
CA ASN A 24 -53.54 -28.24 14.84
C ASN A 24 -54.34 -28.48 13.55
N ASP A 25 -53.63 -28.88 12.47
CA ASP A 25 -54.00 -29.84 11.40
C ASP A 25 -52.65 -30.41 10.85
N GLN A 26 -52.41 -31.72 10.70
CA GLN A 26 -52.91 -32.70 9.69
C GLN A 26 -52.41 -32.36 8.26
N SER A 27 -51.83 -33.29 7.47
CA SER A 27 -52.08 -34.75 7.39
C SER A 27 -50.94 -35.58 6.74
N THR A 28 -50.75 -36.86 7.17
CA THR A 28 -50.37 -38.09 6.38
C THR A 28 -49.10 -38.12 5.46
N LEU A 29 -48.38 -39.22 5.14
CA LEU A 29 -48.22 -40.67 5.45
C LEU A 29 -46.93 -41.16 4.68
N SER A 30 -46.29 -42.34 4.82
CA SER A 30 -46.39 -43.50 5.71
C SER A 30 -45.11 -44.39 5.70
N VAL A 31 -44.58 -44.73 6.88
CA VAL A 31 -44.12 -46.07 7.34
C VAL A 31 -43.49 -47.08 6.34
N SER A 32 -42.24 -47.50 6.61
CA SER A 32 -41.88 -48.95 6.64
C SER A 32 -40.67 -49.25 7.55
N SER A 33 -40.54 -50.51 7.99
CA SER A 33 -39.61 -51.01 9.03
C SER A 33 -38.34 -51.68 8.44
N THR A 34 -37.32 -52.15 9.20
CA THR A 34 -37.36 -53.38 10.05
C THR A 34 -36.08 -53.58 10.91
N ARG A 35 -36.19 -54.45 11.94
CA ARG A 35 -35.33 -54.73 13.12
C ARG A 35 -33.88 -55.27 12.92
N ALA A 36 -32.94 -54.65 13.65
CA ALA A 36 -32.08 -55.16 14.77
C ALA A 36 -31.45 -56.57 14.83
N LYS A 37 -30.21 -56.66 15.38
CA LYS A 37 -29.82 -57.54 16.52
C LYS A 37 -28.44 -57.21 17.15
N CYS A 38 -28.04 -57.93 18.22
CA CYS A 38 -26.93 -57.59 19.14
C CYS A 38 -25.79 -58.64 19.18
N GLY A 39 -24.61 -58.24 19.71
CA GLY A 39 -23.49 -59.09 20.15
C GLY A 39 -22.13 -58.70 19.52
N SER A 40 -20.95 -58.95 20.11
CA SER A 40 -20.58 -59.37 21.47
C SER A 40 -19.05 -59.23 21.70
N LYS A 41 -18.60 -58.93 22.94
CA LYS A 41 -17.19 -59.07 23.42
C LYS A 41 -16.87 -60.57 23.68
N PRO A 42 -15.59 -61.07 23.81
CA PRO A 42 -14.61 -60.54 24.77
C PRO A 42 -13.06 -60.75 24.57
N THR A 43 -12.29 -60.01 25.38
CA THR A 43 -10.99 -60.31 26.05
C THR A 43 -9.87 -61.19 25.43
N SER A 44 -8.65 -60.65 25.40
CA SER A 44 -7.44 -61.25 26.03
C SER A 44 -6.37 -60.17 26.33
N THR A 45 -5.22 -60.58 26.89
CA THR A 45 -4.65 -60.02 28.14
C THR A 45 -3.11 -60.08 28.21
N SER A 46 -2.51 -59.40 29.22
CA SER A 46 -1.10 -59.56 29.73
C SER A 46 0.07 -59.15 28.80
N SER A 47 1.26 -58.71 29.27
CA SER A 47 1.68 -58.25 30.62
C SER A 47 3.10 -57.62 30.64
N SER A 48 3.26 -56.56 31.45
CA SER A 48 4.43 -56.22 32.31
C SER A 48 5.89 -56.25 31.82
N ALA A 49 6.48 -55.04 31.75
CA ALA A 49 7.60 -54.55 32.59
C ALA A 49 9.07 -55.02 32.42
N GLY A 50 9.97 -54.02 32.59
CA GLY A 50 11.42 -54.12 32.84
C GLY A 50 12.31 -53.81 31.63
N GLN A 51 13.56 -53.36 31.75
CA GLN A 51 14.25 -52.56 32.79
C GLN A 51 15.69 -52.28 32.29
N GLN A 52 16.24 -51.06 32.42
CA GLN A 52 17.71 -50.76 32.40
C GLN A 52 18.53 -51.15 31.12
N GLU A 53 19.76 -50.69 30.84
CA GLU A 53 20.55 -49.48 31.16
C GLU A 53 21.86 -49.51 30.31
N THR A 54 22.69 -48.45 30.35
CA THR A 54 24.06 -48.34 29.77
C THR A 54 24.10 -48.22 28.22
N SER A 55 24.65 -47.13 27.66
CA SER A 55 26.07 -46.86 27.28
C SER A 55 26.52 -47.58 26.00
N SER A 56 27.38 -47.03 25.12
CA SER A 56 28.34 -45.91 25.29
C SER A 56 28.69 -45.18 23.99
N SER A 57 29.55 -44.17 24.11
CA SER A 57 30.40 -43.50 23.09
C SER A 57 31.15 -44.46 22.12
N SER A 58 31.80 -44.06 21.01
CA SER A 58 32.51 -42.79 20.72
C SER A 58 32.94 -42.58 19.24
N SER A 59 32.96 -41.31 18.79
CA SER A 59 33.98 -40.63 17.94
C SER A 59 34.69 -41.28 16.71
N ALA A 60 34.59 -40.56 15.57
CA ALA A 60 35.70 -39.99 14.77
C ALA A 60 36.60 -40.81 13.79
N SER A 61 36.34 -40.59 12.49
CA SER A 61 37.26 -39.95 11.51
C SER A 61 38.40 -40.69 10.76
N TYR A 62 38.68 -40.16 9.54
CA TYR A 62 39.90 -40.25 8.69
C TYR A 62 40.32 -41.56 7.99
N GLY A 63 40.76 -41.42 6.72
CA GLY A 63 41.58 -42.39 5.96
C GLY A 63 41.23 -42.49 4.47
N ALA A 64 42.19 -42.28 3.54
CA ALA A 64 41.95 -42.29 2.09
C ALA A 64 43.12 -42.85 1.24
N SER A 65 42.81 -43.60 0.17
CA SER A 65 43.62 -43.91 -1.04
C SER A 65 42.88 -44.93 -1.93
N VAL A 66 42.54 -44.72 -3.22
CA VAL A 66 43.40 -44.70 -4.44
C VAL A 66 44.04 -46.09 -4.71
N SER A 67 43.90 -46.78 -5.85
CA SER A 67 43.18 -46.60 -7.15
C SER A 67 42.81 -48.00 -7.76
N THR A 68 42.54 -48.34 -9.05
CA THR A 68 42.85 -47.76 -10.39
C THR A 68 42.06 -48.46 -11.54
N GLY A 69 41.58 -47.71 -12.55
CA GLY A 69 41.24 -48.19 -13.92
C GLY A 69 39.92 -48.97 -14.14
N SER A 70 39.30 -49.00 -15.33
CA SER A 70 39.59 -48.25 -16.57
C SER A 70 38.42 -48.26 -17.59
N THR A 71 38.20 -47.11 -18.25
CA THR A 71 37.65 -46.92 -19.63
C THR A 71 36.31 -47.54 -20.06
N SER A 72 35.27 -46.69 -20.19
CA SER A 72 34.57 -46.49 -21.47
C SER A 72 33.86 -45.13 -21.52
N SER A 73 34.19 -44.34 -22.53
CA SER A 73 33.63 -43.04 -22.90
C SER A 73 32.11 -43.01 -23.07
N ASP A 74 31.47 -41.92 -22.61
CA ASP A 74 30.98 -40.88 -23.53
C ASP A 74 30.93 -39.53 -22.81
N THR A 75 31.20 -38.43 -23.52
CA THR A 75 31.24 -37.07 -22.98
C THR A 75 30.23 -36.17 -23.68
N ALA A 76 29.19 -35.77 -22.95
CA ALA A 76 28.43 -34.56 -23.24
C ALA A 76 28.89 -33.45 -22.28
N THR A 77 29.28 -32.30 -22.83
CA THR A 77 29.67 -31.13 -22.04
C THR A 77 28.43 -30.40 -21.53
N GLU A 78 28.32 -30.22 -20.21
CA GLU A 78 27.36 -29.28 -19.63
C GLU A 78 27.70 -27.85 -20.06
N SER A 79 26.88 -27.28 -20.94
CA SER A 79 26.90 -25.86 -21.24
C SER A 79 26.14 -25.11 -20.14
N SER A 80 26.81 -24.17 -19.46
CA SER A 80 26.16 -23.23 -18.55
C SER A 80 25.11 -22.39 -19.30
N ALA A 81 23.83 -22.72 -19.14
CA ALA A 81 22.72 -21.92 -19.64
C ALA A 81 22.50 -20.70 -18.72
N PRO A 82 22.32 -19.48 -19.26
CA PRO A 82 21.95 -18.32 -18.44
C PRO A 82 20.51 -18.46 -17.95
N VAL A 83 20.25 -18.02 -16.71
CA VAL A 83 18.89 -17.91 -16.18
C VAL A 83 18.16 -16.81 -16.95
N SER A 84 17.10 -17.18 -17.69
CA SER A 84 16.34 -16.25 -18.52
C SER A 84 15.27 -15.52 -17.69
N SER A 85 15.59 -14.30 -17.25
CA SER A 85 14.58 -13.34 -16.80
C SER A 85 13.70 -12.93 -17.98
N TYR A 86 12.49 -13.47 -18.06
CA TYR A 86 11.52 -13.08 -19.10
C TYR A 86 10.79 -11.79 -18.72
N SER A 87 11.38 -10.65 -19.08
CA SER A 87 10.57 -9.47 -19.37
C SER A 87 9.92 -9.67 -20.75
N SER A 88 8.60 -9.53 -20.85
CA SER A 88 7.87 -9.53 -22.13
C SER A 88 7.97 -8.17 -22.84
N THR A 89 9.19 -7.64 -22.90
CA THR A 89 9.50 -6.33 -23.48
C THR A 89 9.97 -6.50 -24.93
N GLU A 90 9.10 -6.26 -25.90
CA GLU A 90 9.58 -5.68 -27.16
C GLU A 90 10.17 -4.30 -26.82
N SER A 91 11.48 -4.17 -26.98
CA SER A 91 12.19 -2.93 -26.62
C SER A 91 11.89 -1.82 -27.63
N VAL A 92 10.76 -1.13 -27.46
CA VAL A 92 10.45 0.12 -28.15
C VAL A 92 11.45 1.18 -27.70
N SER A 93 12.57 1.25 -28.43
CA SER A 93 13.65 2.16 -28.14
C SER A 93 13.23 3.61 -28.42
N TYR A 94 12.80 4.32 -27.37
CA TYR A 94 12.50 5.76 -27.39
C TYR A 94 13.77 6.61 -27.59
N THR A 95 14.37 6.49 -28.78
CA THR A 95 15.40 7.39 -29.27
C THR A 95 14.75 8.73 -29.63
N ALA A 96 14.84 9.69 -28.71
CA ALA A 96 14.33 11.05 -28.89
C ALA A 96 14.96 11.72 -30.12
N SER A 97 14.28 11.62 -31.27
CA SER A 97 14.72 12.14 -32.57
C SER A 97 13.68 13.12 -33.10
N ALA A 98 13.93 14.41 -32.92
CA ALA A 98 13.10 15.46 -33.48
C ALA A 98 13.45 15.68 -34.98
N THR A 99 12.50 15.42 -35.87
CA THR A 99 12.65 15.69 -37.32
C THR A 99 11.41 16.36 -37.91
N THR A 100 11.52 17.67 -38.15
CA THR A 100 10.61 18.40 -39.04
C THR A 100 10.68 17.87 -40.47
N SER A 101 9.54 17.77 -41.13
CA SER A 101 9.43 17.26 -42.50
C SER A 101 9.93 18.26 -43.56
N VAL A 102 10.90 17.83 -44.39
CA VAL A 102 11.15 18.41 -45.72
C VAL A 102 11.45 17.27 -46.70
N SER A 103 10.88 17.35 -47.90
CA SER A 103 10.95 16.35 -48.97
C SER A 103 12.17 16.51 -49.89
N SER A 104 12.83 15.42 -50.28
CA SER A 104 13.06 15.05 -51.71
C SER A 104 14.00 13.85 -51.92
N ASP A 105 13.51 12.83 -52.63
CA ASP A 105 14.16 12.10 -53.75
C ASP A 105 15.56 11.42 -53.70
N VAL A 106 15.58 10.24 -54.35
CA VAL A 106 16.66 9.66 -55.21
C VAL A 106 17.86 8.89 -54.58
N SER A 107 17.65 7.58 -54.48
CA SER A 107 18.50 6.46 -54.99
C SER A 107 19.86 6.05 -54.36
N SER A 108 19.88 4.77 -53.95
CA SER A 108 20.77 3.67 -54.41
C SER A 108 22.15 3.37 -53.79
N SER A 109 22.33 2.08 -53.47
CA SER A 109 23.57 1.26 -53.47
C SER A 109 24.65 1.51 -52.39
N GLY A 110 25.46 0.49 -52.06
CA GLY A 110 26.67 0.70 -51.21
C GLY A 110 27.15 -0.47 -50.32
N SER A 111 27.24 -1.69 -50.85
CA SER A 111 27.66 -2.92 -50.14
C SER A 111 28.89 -2.85 -49.20
N ALA A 112 28.69 -3.28 -47.95
CA ALA A 112 29.45 -4.31 -47.20
C ALA A 112 30.97 -4.18 -46.85
N SER A 113 31.34 -4.95 -45.81
CA SER A 113 32.70 -5.38 -45.37
C SER A 113 33.61 -4.36 -44.64
N SER A 114 34.59 -4.77 -43.80
CA SER A 114 34.68 -5.83 -42.75
C SER A 114 36.02 -5.68 -41.98
N LEU A 115 36.16 -6.35 -40.82
CA LEU A 115 37.43 -6.60 -40.07
C LEU A 115 38.13 -5.34 -39.47
N SER A 116 39.01 -5.41 -38.45
CA SER A 116 39.17 -6.33 -37.30
C SER A 116 40.21 -5.79 -36.30
N SER A 117 39.96 -5.93 -34.98
CA SER A 117 40.93 -6.14 -33.86
C SER A 117 42.35 -5.53 -33.86
N ALA A 118 42.74 -4.82 -32.77
CA ALA A 118 43.81 -5.29 -31.85
C ALA A 118 44.19 -4.29 -30.71
N SER A 119 44.39 -4.87 -29.52
CA SER A 119 44.79 -4.36 -28.20
C SER A 119 46.15 -3.66 -28.00
N SER A 120 46.24 -2.75 -27.02
CA SER A 120 47.34 -2.56 -26.02
C SER A 120 46.90 -1.53 -24.96
N LEU A 121 46.93 -1.75 -23.63
CA LEU A 121 48.02 -2.01 -22.66
C LEU A 121 48.90 -0.78 -22.32
N TYR A 122 48.75 -0.18 -21.11
CA TYR A 122 49.78 -0.19 -20.03
C TYR A 122 49.37 0.49 -18.68
N SER A 123 49.73 -0.18 -17.57
CA SER A 123 50.13 0.27 -16.20
C SER A 123 49.40 1.35 -15.36
N ASP A 124 49.22 1.01 -14.08
CA ASP A 124 49.13 1.89 -12.91
C ASP A 124 50.29 2.90 -12.75
N SER A 125 50.06 3.94 -11.93
CA SER A 125 50.95 4.21 -10.78
C SER A 125 50.25 5.02 -9.69
N SER A 126 50.63 4.78 -8.43
CA SER A 126 50.12 5.47 -7.23
C SER A 126 51.26 6.14 -6.47
N SER A 127 50.96 7.21 -5.71
CA SER A 127 51.73 7.60 -4.52
C SER A 127 51.07 8.78 -3.78
N SER A 128 51.39 8.91 -2.49
CA SER A 128 50.84 9.90 -1.56
C SER A 128 51.96 10.76 -0.96
N VAL A 129 51.61 11.96 -0.46
CA VAL A 129 52.45 12.77 0.44
C VAL A 129 51.56 13.39 1.53
N SER A 130 52.09 13.50 2.75
CA SER A 130 51.41 14.01 3.95
C SER A 130 52.29 15.05 4.67
N LEU A 131 51.71 15.90 5.53
CA LEU A 131 52.45 16.81 6.42
C LEU A 131 51.69 17.11 7.74
N THR A 132 52.44 17.49 8.80
CA THR A 132 52.06 17.39 10.23
C THR A 132 52.91 18.32 11.13
N SER A 133 52.58 18.65 12.39
CA SER A 133 51.29 18.80 13.10
C SER A 133 51.50 19.44 14.51
N SER A 134 50.52 20.19 15.03
CA SER A 134 50.51 20.77 16.41
C SER A 134 49.10 21.25 16.78
N THR A 135 48.42 20.86 17.89
CA THR A 135 48.64 21.15 19.34
C THR A 135 48.57 22.66 19.67
N SER A 136 47.89 23.18 20.71
CA SER A 136 46.99 22.69 21.81
C SER A 136 46.21 23.91 22.38
N GLY A 137 45.26 23.89 23.33
CA GLY A 137 44.59 22.87 24.17
C GLY A 137 44.18 23.43 25.56
N SER A 138 43.17 22.84 26.25
CA SER A 138 42.68 23.21 27.62
C SER A 138 41.87 24.53 27.76
N SER A 139 40.96 24.78 28.74
CA SER A 139 40.18 23.92 29.68
C SER A 139 39.11 24.72 30.48
N SER A 140 37.99 24.05 30.85
CA SER A 140 37.23 24.13 32.14
C SER A 140 36.61 25.44 32.72
N SER A 141 35.31 25.34 33.13
CA SER A 141 34.66 25.91 34.36
C SER A 141 34.55 27.46 34.56
N SER A 142 33.63 28.06 35.35
CA SER A 142 32.31 27.69 35.93
C SER A 142 31.59 28.90 36.58
N SER A 143 30.29 28.78 36.89
CA SER A 143 29.56 29.34 38.06
C SER A 143 29.47 30.87 38.36
N ALA A 144 28.24 31.40 38.23
CA ALA A 144 27.44 32.10 39.27
C ALA A 144 27.67 33.58 39.73
N SER A 145 26.62 34.39 39.51
CA SER A 145 25.94 35.36 40.43
C SER A 145 26.64 36.60 41.03
N SER A 146 25.97 37.78 40.95
CA SER A 146 25.61 38.65 42.11
C SER A 146 24.78 39.91 41.76
N THR A 147 24.04 40.44 42.75
CA THR A 147 23.45 41.80 43.02
C THR A 147 23.70 42.97 42.03
N GLY A 148 22.87 44.01 41.83
CA GLY A 148 21.71 44.64 42.52
C GLY A 148 21.58 46.13 42.04
N ASN A 149 20.82 47.11 42.57
CA ASN A 149 19.68 47.21 43.50
C ASN A 149 19.17 48.70 43.60
N SER A 150 17.85 48.96 43.76
CA SER A 150 17.19 50.28 44.10
C SER A 150 17.25 51.41 43.01
N SER A 151 16.44 52.48 42.94
CA SER A 151 15.46 53.15 43.85
C SER A 151 14.51 54.18 43.12
N SER A 152 13.34 54.52 43.70
CA SER A 152 12.49 55.75 43.53
C SER A 152 11.93 56.18 42.14
N GLY A 153 10.74 56.81 42.00
CA GLY A 153 9.62 57.07 42.94
C GLY A 153 8.61 58.15 42.47
N THR A 154 7.33 58.09 42.94
CA THR A 154 6.24 59.13 42.88
C THR A 154 5.76 59.62 41.48
N SER A 155 4.47 59.93 41.20
CA SER A 155 3.40 60.55 42.03
C SER A 155 1.97 60.29 41.48
N SER A 156 0.94 60.40 42.33
CA SER A 156 -0.47 60.87 42.06
C SER A 156 -1.35 60.20 40.95
N SER A 157 -2.68 60.03 41.08
CA SER A 157 -3.66 60.30 42.16
C SER A 157 -5.04 59.66 41.88
N VAL A 158 -5.77 59.22 42.93
CA VAL A 158 -7.20 59.51 43.29
C VAL A 158 -8.23 59.61 42.13
N SER A 159 -9.39 58.92 42.04
CA SER A 159 -10.27 58.22 43.02
C SER A 159 -11.41 57.37 42.38
N LEU A 160 -11.96 56.40 43.16
CA LEU A 160 -13.41 56.09 43.45
C LEU A 160 -14.51 56.26 42.36
N THR A 161 -15.61 55.49 42.22
CA THR A 161 -16.22 54.32 42.93
C THR A 161 -17.45 53.79 42.16
N SER A 162 -17.93 52.57 42.47
CA SER A 162 -19.38 52.11 42.46
C SER A 162 -20.20 52.08 41.14
N SER A 163 -21.21 51.22 40.93
CA SER A 163 -21.64 49.95 41.59
C SER A 163 -22.80 49.24 40.84
N THR A 164 -22.88 47.91 40.98
CA THR A 164 -24.09 47.04 41.08
C THR A 164 -25.24 47.03 40.04
N SER A 165 -25.53 45.80 39.57
CA SER A 165 -26.87 45.17 39.31
C SER A 165 -27.81 45.71 38.21
N GLY A 166 -28.63 44.88 37.54
CA GLY A 166 -28.75 43.40 37.54
C GLY A 166 -30.17 42.90 37.19
N SER A 167 -30.31 41.60 36.82
CA SER A 167 -31.59 40.85 36.66
C SER A 167 -32.51 41.27 35.48
N SER A 168 -33.44 40.45 34.92
CA SER A 168 -33.66 38.99 34.90
C SER A 168 -34.82 38.62 33.92
N SER A 169 -34.92 37.34 33.49
CA SER A 169 -36.17 36.61 33.06
C SER A 169 -37.01 37.13 31.86
N SER A 170 -37.80 36.34 31.11
CA SER A 170 -37.87 34.88 30.81
C SER A 170 -38.98 34.61 29.76
N SER A 171 -38.99 33.44 29.09
CA SER A 171 -40.17 32.73 28.46
C SER A 171 -40.96 33.43 27.31
N SER A 172 -41.66 32.77 26.36
CA SER A 172 -41.72 31.36 25.90
C SER A 172 -42.71 31.18 24.70
N VAL A 173 -42.46 30.25 23.75
CA VAL A 173 -43.48 29.50 22.93
C VAL A 173 -44.29 30.35 21.89
N SER A 174 -44.84 29.91 20.73
CA SER A 174 -45.12 28.59 20.08
C SER A 174 -45.04 28.61 18.53
N SER A 175 -44.96 27.42 17.95
CA SER A 175 -44.99 26.99 16.52
C SER A 175 -46.21 27.34 15.65
N THR A 176 -46.06 27.40 14.31
CA THR A 176 -46.62 26.48 13.26
C THR A 176 -46.52 27.10 11.83
N GLY A 177 -46.59 26.33 10.74
CA GLY A 177 -46.84 26.89 9.37
C GLY A 177 -46.15 26.21 8.17
N THR A 178 -46.89 25.37 7.44
CA THR A 178 -46.51 24.48 6.33
C THR A 178 -46.26 25.14 4.94
N SER A 179 -45.19 24.68 4.25
CA SER A 179 -45.11 24.31 2.81
C SER A 179 -45.38 25.30 1.64
N SER A 180 -44.99 24.84 0.43
CA SER A 180 -45.38 25.29 -0.94
C SER A 180 -44.45 26.24 -1.71
N SER A 181 -43.55 25.61 -2.46
CA SER A 181 -42.93 26.01 -3.75
C SER A 181 -43.58 27.13 -4.59
N ALA A 182 -42.74 28.06 -5.07
CA ALA A 182 -42.80 28.62 -6.43
C ALA A 182 -41.41 29.16 -6.84
N SER A 183 -41.08 29.11 -8.13
CA SER A 183 -39.81 29.63 -8.70
C SER A 183 -40.00 30.97 -9.41
N ILE A 184 -38.92 31.76 -9.55
CA ILE A 184 -38.45 32.40 -10.81
C ILE A 184 -37.22 33.30 -10.56
N THR A 185 -36.43 33.47 -11.61
CA THR A 185 -35.12 34.14 -11.73
C THR A 185 -34.98 35.56 -11.14
N SER A 186 -33.77 35.88 -10.69
CA SER A 186 -33.00 37.01 -11.27
C SER A 186 -31.52 36.93 -10.90
N SER A 187 -30.66 37.42 -11.78
CA SER A 187 -29.20 37.45 -11.63
C SER A 187 -28.71 38.86 -11.26
N ALA A 188 -27.76 38.95 -10.32
CA ALA A 188 -26.81 40.05 -10.21
C ALA A 188 -25.65 39.66 -9.28
N SER A 189 -24.43 40.00 -9.65
CA SER A 189 -23.26 39.94 -8.79
C SER A 189 -23.20 41.15 -7.85
N VAL A 190 -22.75 40.96 -6.61
CA VAL A 190 -22.34 42.06 -5.72
C VAL A 190 -21.05 41.67 -5.00
N SER A 191 -19.95 42.31 -5.39
CA SER A 191 -18.72 42.34 -4.60
C SER A 191 -18.80 43.51 -3.60
N SER A 192 -18.57 43.26 -2.31
CA SER A 192 -17.88 44.24 -1.44
C SER A 192 -17.56 43.65 -0.08
N SER A 193 -16.38 44.03 0.41
CA SER A 193 -15.97 43.89 1.80
C SER A 193 -16.82 44.74 2.74
N SER A 194 -17.00 44.28 3.98
CA SER A 194 -17.32 45.16 5.11
C SER A 194 -16.36 44.87 6.26
N SER A 195 -15.75 45.93 6.79
CA SER A 195 -14.72 45.85 7.82
C SER A 195 -15.35 46.01 9.21
N SER A 196 -15.03 45.08 10.11
CA SER A 196 -15.38 45.17 11.54
C SER A 196 -14.13 45.48 12.36
N SER A 197 -14.03 46.71 12.85
CA SER A 197 -12.89 47.19 13.65
C SER A 197 -12.97 46.71 15.10
N PHE A 198 -12.10 45.77 15.46
CA PHE A 198 -11.97 45.32 16.85
C PHE A 198 -11.40 46.44 17.73
N THR A 199 -12.08 46.72 18.84
CA THR A 199 -11.56 47.60 19.89
C THR A 199 -10.75 46.75 20.88
N SER A 200 -9.55 47.18 21.23
CA SER A 200 -8.61 46.38 22.01
C SER A 200 -8.98 46.30 23.50
N SER A 201 -8.92 45.10 24.07
CA SER A 201 -8.89 44.87 25.51
C SER A 201 -7.67 44.00 25.84
N SER A 202 -6.80 44.50 26.72
CA SER A 202 -5.48 43.92 26.97
C SER A 202 -5.52 42.86 28.08
N THR A 203 -5.61 41.59 27.73
CA THR A 203 -5.19 40.49 28.62
C THR A 203 -3.68 40.29 28.51
N SER A 204 -3.01 40.18 29.66
CA SER A 204 -1.56 40.06 29.74
C SER A 204 -1.07 38.71 29.22
N SER A 205 -0.35 38.69 28.10
CA SER A 205 0.28 37.49 27.57
C SER A 205 1.45 37.03 28.45
N SER A 206 1.24 35.94 29.18
CA SER A 206 2.36 35.08 29.58
C SER A 206 3.02 34.56 28.31
N ALA A 207 4.32 34.80 28.14
CA ALA A 207 5.03 34.46 26.92
C ALA A 207 5.26 32.94 26.79
N SER A 208 4.24 32.21 26.33
CA SER A 208 4.46 30.95 25.61
C SER A 208 5.26 31.26 24.37
N SER A 209 6.42 30.63 24.20
CA SER A 209 7.16 30.67 22.94
C SER A 209 6.26 30.13 21.83
N ALA A 210 5.84 31.00 20.91
CA ALA A 210 5.20 30.55 19.68
C ALA A 210 6.19 29.64 18.95
N ALA A 211 5.79 28.41 18.65
CA ALA A 211 6.54 27.57 17.74
C ALA A 211 6.66 28.30 16.39
N SER A 212 7.77 28.09 15.67
CA SER A 212 7.87 28.59 14.30
C SER A 212 6.69 28.03 13.50
N ALA A 213 6.09 28.84 12.62
CA ALA A 213 5.00 28.38 11.74
C ALA A 213 5.44 27.22 10.84
N CYS A 214 6.75 27.04 10.62
CA CYS A 214 7.34 25.92 9.90
C CYS A 214 7.91 24.81 10.80
N ALA A 215 7.77 24.87 12.13
CA ALA A 215 8.31 23.83 13.01
C ALA A 215 7.58 22.51 12.76
N TYR A 216 8.33 21.41 12.63
CA TYR A 216 7.77 20.09 12.39
C TYR A 216 8.51 19.07 13.25
N TRP A 217 7.77 18.15 13.90
CA TRP A 217 8.33 17.28 14.94
C TRP A 217 9.50 16.43 14.46
N LEU A 218 9.52 16.03 13.18
CA LEU A 218 10.56 15.19 12.61
C LEU A 218 11.93 15.90 12.48
N GLU A 219 11.97 17.23 12.58
CA GLU A 219 13.20 18.02 12.64
C GLU A 219 13.75 18.15 14.07
N ASP A 220 12.85 18.18 15.07
CA ASP A 220 13.16 18.33 16.50
C ASP A 220 13.29 16.99 17.25
N ILE A 221 12.80 15.88 16.69
CA ILE A 221 12.81 14.57 17.35
C ILE A 221 14.23 13.99 17.38
N LYS A 222 14.56 13.37 18.50
CA LYS A 222 15.86 12.75 18.74
C LYS A 222 15.97 11.50 17.87
N SER A 223 16.71 11.57 16.76
CA SER A 223 16.95 10.40 15.91
C SER A 223 17.69 9.30 16.69
N GLN A 224 17.07 8.12 16.73
CA GLN A 224 17.58 6.94 17.43
C GLN A 224 17.44 5.65 16.62
N GLY A 225 16.96 5.71 15.38
CA GLY A 225 16.79 4.54 14.52
C GLY A 225 18.09 3.82 14.19
N ILE A 226 18.01 2.49 14.11
CA ILE A 226 19.10 1.60 13.74
C ILE A 226 18.65 0.63 12.63
N ALA A 227 19.57 0.28 11.73
CA ALA A 227 19.34 -0.78 10.75
C ALA A 227 19.82 -2.11 11.36
N SER A 228 18.94 -2.81 12.06
CA SER A 228 19.30 -3.89 13.02
C SER A 228 20.12 -5.04 12.43
N PHE A 229 19.87 -5.40 11.16
CA PHE A 229 20.57 -6.47 10.44
C PHE A 229 21.58 -5.96 9.41
N ASN A 230 21.88 -4.65 9.41
CA ASN A 230 23.00 -4.10 8.65
C ASN A 230 24.33 -4.54 9.28
N ASP A 231 25.32 -4.93 8.48
CA ASP A 231 26.60 -5.43 9.02
C ASP A 231 27.42 -4.33 9.73
N ASP A 232 27.23 -3.06 9.35
CA ASP A 232 27.82 -1.87 9.98
C ASP A 232 26.81 -1.11 10.90
N SER A 233 25.78 -1.80 11.41
CA SER A 233 24.61 -1.23 12.15
C SER A 233 24.95 -0.13 13.17
N ALA A 234 26.03 -0.28 13.93
CA ALA A 234 26.46 0.69 14.95
C ALA A 234 26.97 2.04 14.41
N SER A 235 27.21 2.13 13.09
CA SER A 235 27.62 3.35 12.38
C SER A 235 26.62 3.81 11.31
N TYR A 236 25.72 2.91 10.90
CA TYR A 236 24.67 3.18 9.94
C TYR A 236 23.65 4.20 10.50
N LYS A 237 23.37 5.27 9.75
CA LYS A 237 22.34 6.26 10.09
C LYS A 237 21.07 5.95 9.30
N VAL A 238 19.90 5.97 9.93
CA VAL A 238 18.62 5.84 9.21
C VAL A 238 18.08 7.21 8.81
N PHE A 239 17.81 8.09 9.79
CA PHE A 239 17.53 9.51 9.55
C PHE A 239 18.73 10.28 9.01
N ARG A 240 18.50 11.14 8.02
CA ARG A 240 19.52 12.03 7.42
C ARG A 240 18.88 13.35 6.99
N ASN A 241 19.18 14.45 7.69
CA ASN A 241 18.76 15.80 7.27
C ASN A 241 19.71 16.31 6.17
N VAL A 242 19.19 16.73 5.02
CA VAL A 242 20.02 17.17 3.87
C VAL A 242 20.95 18.34 4.18
N LYS A 243 20.61 19.19 5.17
CA LYS A 243 21.46 20.32 5.59
C LYS A 243 22.72 19.87 6.32
N ASP A 244 22.69 18.74 7.05
CA ASP A 244 23.89 18.12 7.66
C ASP A 244 24.87 17.59 6.60
N TYR A 245 24.33 17.23 5.43
CA TYR A 245 25.10 16.76 4.27
C TYR A 245 25.68 17.89 3.42
N GLY A 246 25.31 19.14 3.73
CA GLY A 246 25.86 20.36 3.16
C GLY A 246 24.85 21.24 2.43
N ALA A 247 23.60 20.79 2.24
CA ALA A 247 22.59 21.54 1.48
C ALA A 247 22.24 22.87 2.17
N LYS A 248 21.86 23.88 1.38
CA LYS A 248 21.49 25.22 1.87
C LYS A 248 20.00 25.44 1.92
N GLY A 249 19.27 25.06 0.88
CA GLY A 249 17.87 25.44 0.69
C GLY A 249 17.70 26.95 0.53
N ASP A 250 18.69 27.65 -0.04
CA ASP A 250 18.76 29.13 -0.13
C ASP A 250 18.24 29.71 -1.46
N GLY A 251 17.84 28.86 -2.41
CA GLY A 251 17.36 29.25 -3.74
C GLY A 251 18.45 29.64 -4.74
N VAL A 252 19.74 29.45 -4.40
CA VAL A 252 20.88 29.87 -5.23
C VAL A 252 21.97 28.79 -5.34
N THR A 253 22.26 28.10 -4.24
CA THR A 253 23.26 27.03 -4.18
C THR A 253 22.73 25.75 -4.81
N ASP A 254 23.52 25.12 -5.69
CA ASP A 254 23.22 23.78 -6.20
C ASP A 254 23.44 22.75 -5.08
N ASP A 255 22.32 22.25 -4.55
CA ASP A 255 22.28 21.31 -3.43
C ASP A 255 22.29 19.84 -3.88
N THR A 256 22.30 19.56 -5.19
CA THR A 256 22.16 18.18 -5.73
C THR A 256 23.20 17.22 -5.14
N ALA A 257 24.45 17.66 -5.03
CA ALA A 257 25.53 16.84 -4.50
C ALA A 257 25.36 16.51 -3.00
N ALA A 258 24.82 17.46 -2.22
CA ALA A 258 24.53 17.23 -0.81
C ALA A 258 23.31 16.31 -0.62
N ILE A 259 22.26 16.51 -1.42
CA ILE A 259 21.05 15.68 -1.42
C ILE A 259 21.37 14.24 -1.81
N ASN A 260 22.06 14.01 -2.94
CA ASN A 260 22.41 12.66 -3.38
C ASN A 260 23.43 11.99 -2.43
N ARG A 261 24.30 12.76 -1.76
CA ARG A 261 25.15 12.20 -0.69
C ARG A 261 24.32 11.79 0.52
N ALA A 262 23.32 12.56 0.93
CA ALA A 262 22.39 12.16 1.98
C ALA A 262 21.66 10.86 1.59
N ILE A 263 21.20 10.71 0.35
CA ILE A 263 20.51 9.49 -0.09
C ILE A 263 21.44 8.27 -0.14
N SER A 264 22.71 8.42 -0.52
CA SER A 264 23.64 7.30 -0.80
C SER A 264 24.57 6.88 0.35
N GLU A 265 24.86 7.76 1.32
CA GLU A 265 25.88 7.48 2.35
C GLU A 265 25.49 6.31 3.29
N GLY A 266 26.44 5.39 3.49
CA GLY A 266 26.30 4.18 4.30
C GLY A 266 26.16 2.89 3.49
N ASN A 267 26.92 2.74 2.39
CA ASN A 267 26.98 1.52 1.56
C ASN A 267 25.59 0.96 1.18
N ARG A 268 24.68 1.85 0.78
CA ARG A 268 23.28 1.52 0.51
C ARG A 268 23.09 0.81 -0.83
N CYS A 269 21.98 0.10 -0.94
CA CYS A 269 21.54 -0.51 -2.20
C CYS A 269 21.22 0.55 -3.26
N ALA A 270 22.12 0.70 -4.24
CA ALA A 270 22.09 1.68 -5.33
C ALA A 270 21.57 1.05 -6.65
N PRO A 271 21.06 1.86 -7.60
CA PRO A 271 20.55 1.34 -8.88
C PRO A 271 21.63 0.53 -9.61
N GLY A 272 21.30 -0.69 -10.02
CA GLY A 272 22.20 -1.58 -10.77
C GLY A 272 23.39 -2.15 -9.99
N THR A 273 23.53 -1.88 -8.68
CA THR A 273 24.60 -2.45 -7.83
C THR A 273 24.11 -3.54 -6.87
N CYS A 274 22.79 -3.64 -6.70
CA CYS A 274 22.08 -4.59 -5.84
C CYS A 274 20.76 -4.96 -6.51
N ALA A 275 20.14 -6.08 -6.13
CA ALA A 275 18.80 -6.43 -6.60
C ALA A 275 17.70 -5.77 -5.73
N SER A 276 17.83 -5.84 -4.41
CA SER A 276 16.98 -5.18 -3.40
C SER A 276 17.72 -5.18 -2.05
N SER A 277 17.11 -4.64 -0.99
CA SER A 277 17.66 -4.66 0.38
C SER A 277 16.61 -4.26 1.41
N THR A 278 16.52 -4.97 2.54
CA THR A 278 15.81 -4.51 3.76
C THR A 278 16.76 -3.94 4.82
N THR A 279 18.05 -4.15 4.59
CA THR A 279 19.16 -3.90 5.52
C THR A 279 19.76 -2.50 5.42
N THR A 280 19.30 -1.67 4.47
CA THR A 280 19.81 -0.30 4.26
C THR A 280 18.71 0.80 4.21
N PRO A 281 17.77 0.85 5.17
CA PRO A 281 16.66 1.81 5.18
C PRO A 281 17.12 3.27 5.36
N ALA A 282 16.40 4.23 4.77
CA ALA A 282 16.68 5.65 4.95
C ALA A 282 15.42 6.51 5.07
N LEU A 283 15.47 7.49 5.97
CA LEU A 283 14.57 8.65 5.99
C LEU A 283 15.41 9.89 5.69
N ILE A 284 15.23 10.45 4.49
CA ILE A 284 15.94 11.64 4.02
C ILE A 284 15.02 12.85 4.25
N TYR A 285 15.36 13.66 5.25
CA TYR A 285 14.54 14.79 5.67
C TYR A 285 14.99 16.11 5.03
N PHE A 286 14.03 16.86 4.51
CA PHE A 286 14.20 18.19 3.94
C PHE A 286 13.49 19.23 4.82
N PRO A 287 14.23 20.01 5.64
CA PRO A 287 13.71 21.22 6.24
C PRO A 287 13.20 22.21 5.19
N ASN A 288 12.51 23.27 5.63
CA ASN A 288 12.08 24.33 4.72
C ASN A 288 13.26 24.98 3.95
N GLY A 289 12.96 25.47 2.75
CA GLY A 289 13.94 26.09 1.85
C GLY A 289 13.65 25.84 0.38
N THR A 290 14.44 26.46 -0.49
CA THR A 290 14.45 26.21 -1.94
C THR A 290 15.78 25.60 -2.32
N TYR A 291 15.75 24.31 -2.67
CA TYR A 291 16.93 23.52 -3.03
C TYR A 291 17.07 23.54 -4.54
N VAL A 292 18.10 24.23 -5.06
CA VAL A 292 18.36 24.24 -6.50
C VAL A 292 19.04 22.94 -6.89
N VAL A 293 18.57 22.29 -7.95
CA VAL A 293 19.19 21.06 -8.48
C VAL A 293 19.49 21.17 -9.96
N SER A 294 20.67 20.71 -10.39
CA SER A 294 21.09 20.65 -11.81
C SER A 294 21.17 19.23 -12.36
N LYS A 295 21.07 18.21 -11.49
CA LYS A 295 21.07 16.78 -11.82
C LYS A 295 19.98 16.02 -11.04
N PRO A 296 19.59 14.81 -11.48
CA PRO A 296 18.53 14.05 -10.82
C PRO A 296 18.82 13.75 -9.35
N ILE A 297 17.78 13.79 -8.52
CA ILE A 297 17.76 13.25 -7.17
C ILE A 297 17.47 11.75 -7.28
N VAL A 298 18.48 10.91 -7.06
CA VAL A 298 18.39 9.46 -7.33
C VAL A 298 17.94 8.72 -6.08
N GLY A 299 16.70 8.23 -6.08
CA GLY A 299 16.12 7.47 -4.98
C GLY A 299 16.69 6.06 -4.90
N TYR A 300 17.49 5.78 -3.88
CA TYR A 300 18.05 4.45 -3.59
C TYR A 300 16.97 3.49 -3.03
N TYR A 301 17.23 2.19 -3.00
CA TYR A 301 16.27 1.19 -2.50
C TYR A 301 15.93 1.45 -1.02
N TYR A 302 14.70 1.13 -0.58
CA TYR A 302 14.24 1.34 0.81
C TYR A 302 14.40 2.79 1.32
N THR A 303 13.96 3.79 0.54
CA THR A 303 14.12 5.21 0.88
C THR A 303 12.78 5.93 1.01
N GLN A 304 12.58 6.59 2.17
CA GLN A 304 11.56 7.62 2.36
C GLN A 304 12.21 9.00 2.20
N ILE A 305 11.70 9.82 1.29
CA ILE A 305 12.11 11.22 1.06
C ILE A 305 10.99 12.12 1.61
N VAL A 306 11.28 12.89 2.65
CA VAL A 306 10.25 13.58 3.46
C VAL A 306 10.58 15.05 3.62
N GLY A 307 9.78 15.91 3.02
CA GLY A 307 9.82 17.34 3.27
C GLY A 307 9.03 17.77 4.51
N ASN A 308 9.26 19.00 4.95
CA ASN A 308 8.50 19.66 6.00
C ASN A 308 7.07 19.99 5.52
N PRO A 309 6.00 19.39 6.08
CA PRO A 309 4.62 19.61 5.63
C PRO A 309 4.06 20.99 5.98
N ASN A 310 4.55 21.65 7.04
CA ASN A 310 4.07 22.98 7.43
C ASN A 310 4.59 24.09 6.50
N CYS A 311 5.77 23.90 5.91
CA CYS A 311 6.37 24.81 4.94
C CYS A 311 7.12 24.01 3.88
N LEU A 312 6.38 23.58 2.84
CA LEU A 312 6.86 22.66 1.82
C LEU A 312 8.23 23.10 1.23
N PRO A 313 9.28 22.27 1.31
CA PRO A 313 10.53 22.54 0.59
C PRO A 313 10.30 22.52 -0.92
N VAL A 314 10.91 23.48 -1.61
CA VAL A 314 10.85 23.61 -3.06
C VAL A 314 12.10 22.97 -3.65
N ILE A 315 11.93 21.93 -4.48
CA ILE A 315 12.97 21.42 -5.36
C ILE A 315 12.91 22.21 -6.66
N LYS A 316 13.85 23.15 -6.83
CA LYS A 316 13.90 24.03 -8.00
C LYS A 316 14.86 23.45 -9.03
N ALA A 317 14.34 22.90 -10.12
CA ALA A 317 15.19 22.48 -11.21
C ALA A 317 15.83 23.71 -11.89
N ALA A 318 17.15 23.69 -12.05
CA ALA A 318 17.90 24.79 -12.63
C ALA A 318 17.53 24.99 -14.11
N SER A 319 17.65 26.22 -14.63
CA SER A 319 17.43 26.49 -16.06
C SER A 319 18.43 25.81 -17.00
N THR A 320 19.48 25.20 -16.44
CA THR A 320 20.50 24.38 -17.12
C THR A 320 20.31 22.88 -16.89
N PHE A 321 19.19 22.44 -16.30
CA PHE A 321 18.89 21.02 -16.11
C PHE A 321 18.70 20.33 -17.47
N THR A 322 19.48 19.26 -17.72
CA THR A 322 19.52 18.59 -19.03
C THR A 322 18.90 17.20 -19.04
N ASP A 323 18.72 16.61 -17.88
CA ASP A 323 18.42 15.20 -17.70
C ASP A 323 16.89 14.98 -17.72
N ALA A 324 16.43 13.74 -17.83
CA ALA A 324 15.02 13.47 -18.12
C ALA A 324 14.08 13.55 -16.89
N TRP A 325 14.60 13.47 -15.67
CA TRP A 325 13.82 13.35 -14.43
C TRP A 325 14.46 14.17 -13.29
N VAL A 326 13.66 14.97 -12.57
CA VAL A 326 14.14 15.73 -11.39
C VAL A 326 14.32 14.81 -10.18
N PHE A 327 13.35 13.94 -9.91
CA PHE A 327 13.51 12.74 -9.09
C PHE A 327 13.55 11.48 -9.96
N ASP A 328 14.45 10.56 -9.65
CA ASP A 328 14.66 9.32 -10.37
C ASP A 328 14.54 8.13 -9.40
N GLY A 329 13.39 7.45 -9.42
CA GLY A 329 13.07 6.35 -8.50
C GLY A 329 13.71 5.01 -8.88
N ASN A 330 14.07 4.80 -10.14
CA ASN A 330 14.51 3.49 -10.66
C ASN A 330 15.56 3.63 -11.78
N GLN A 331 16.58 4.45 -11.53
CA GLN A 331 17.55 4.93 -12.52
C GLN A 331 18.02 3.87 -13.52
N TYR A 332 17.84 4.18 -14.81
CA TYR A 332 18.31 3.37 -15.93
C TYR A 332 19.82 3.15 -15.92
N GLY A 333 20.22 1.88 -15.93
CA GLY A 333 21.58 1.42 -16.21
C GLY A 333 21.71 0.88 -17.64
N ALA A 334 22.85 0.25 -17.93
CA ALA A 334 23.14 -0.31 -19.27
C ALA A 334 22.24 -1.50 -19.68
N GLY A 335 21.44 -2.05 -18.76
CA GLY A 335 20.54 -3.19 -18.98
C GLY A 335 19.04 -2.87 -18.82
N GLY A 336 18.65 -1.58 -18.70
CA GLY A 336 17.28 -1.18 -18.37
C GLY A 336 17.17 -0.53 -16.99
N LEU A 337 15.99 -0.60 -16.38
CA LEU A 337 15.71 -0.07 -15.03
C LEU A 337 16.64 -0.66 -13.98
N GLY A 338 17.09 0.15 -13.02
CA GLY A 338 18.16 -0.18 -12.07
C GLY A 338 17.89 -1.38 -11.16
N TRP A 339 16.62 -1.74 -10.95
CA TRP A 339 16.20 -2.90 -10.15
C TRP A 339 15.13 -3.77 -10.86
N GLY A 340 14.83 -3.49 -12.13
CA GLY A 340 13.54 -3.85 -12.74
C GLY A 340 12.38 -3.06 -12.10
N ALA A 341 11.18 -3.12 -12.67
CA ALA A 341 10.04 -2.35 -12.14
C ALA A 341 9.27 -3.08 -11.03
N THR A 342 9.10 -4.40 -11.15
CA THR A 342 8.22 -5.23 -10.30
C THR A 342 8.72 -5.44 -8.87
N ASN A 343 10.03 -5.33 -8.63
CA ASN A 343 10.65 -5.67 -7.33
C ASN A 343 11.10 -4.44 -6.51
N VAL A 344 10.44 -3.30 -6.70
CA VAL A 344 10.86 -2.00 -6.12
C VAL A 344 9.87 -1.53 -5.06
N PHE A 345 10.12 -1.96 -3.82
CA PHE A 345 9.22 -1.81 -2.66
C PHE A 345 9.73 -0.77 -1.63
N TRP A 346 8.88 -0.46 -0.64
CA TRP A 346 9.20 0.31 0.58
C TRP A 346 9.81 1.70 0.33
N ARG A 347 9.14 2.52 -0.49
CA ARG A 347 9.60 3.87 -0.88
C ARG A 347 8.54 4.93 -0.68
N GLN A 348 8.96 6.14 -0.34
CA GLN A 348 8.05 7.28 -0.24
C GLN A 348 8.71 8.56 -0.79
N ILE A 349 7.92 9.42 -1.43
CA ILE A 349 8.26 10.84 -1.56
C ILE A 349 7.05 11.64 -1.07
N ARG A 350 7.26 12.53 -0.08
CA ARG A 350 6.16 13.32 0.48
C ARG A 350 6.55 14.74 0.90
N ASN A 351 5.59 15.67 0.77
CA ASN A 351 5.67 17.08 1.18
C ASN A 351 6.67 17.93 0.36
N PHE A 352 6.43 18.14 -0.94
CA PHE A 352 7.32 18.93 -1.80
C PHE A 352 6.57 19.87 -2.75
N VAL A 353 7.25 20.94 -3.16
CA VAL A 353 6.97 21.60 -4.45
C VAL A 353 8.09 21.22 -5.42
N ILE A 354 7.77 20.66 -6.57
CA ILE A 354 8.71 20.35 -7.65
C ILE A 354 8.53 21.41 -8.73
N ASP A 355 9.46 22.36 -8.80
CA ASP A 355 9.38 23.52 -9.69
C ASP A 355 10.34 23.38 -10.86
N MET A 356 9.76 23.13 -12.04
CA MET A 356 10.45 22.99 -13.33
C MET A 356 10.31 24.22 -14.22
N THR A 357 9.61 25.28 -13.77
CA THR A 357 9.28 26.47 -14.58
C THR A 357 10.48 27.26 -15.12
N ALA A 358 11.69 27.02 -14.59
CA ALA A 358 12.93 27.61 -15.08
C ALA A 358 13.55 26.86 -16.28
N ILE A 359 13.11 25.62 -16.55
CA ILE A 359 13.52 24.84 -17.71
C ILE A 359 12.72 25.34 -18.93
N PRO A 360 13.32 25.52 -20.12
CA PRO A 360 12.60 25.89 -21.34
C PRO A 360 11.42 24.94 -21.62
N ALA A 361 10.29 25.49 -22.11
CA ALA A 361 9.06 24.72 -22.33
C ALA A 361 9.27 23.54 -23.30
N SER A 362 9.95 23.76 -24.41
CA SER A 362 10.25 22.74 -25.44
C SER A 362 11.31 21.70 -25.02
N ARG A 363 11.78 21.70 -23.76
CA ARG A 363 12.64 20.64 -23.21
C ARG A 363 11.77 19.60 -22.51
N SER A 364 11.75 18.37 -23.02
CA SER A 364 11.15 17.24 -22.28
C SER A 364 11.92 16.97 -20.99
N VAL A 365 11.19 16.98 -19.87
CA VAL A 365 11.66 16.74 -18.50
C VAL A 365 10.46 16.33 -17.63
N ARG A 366 10.70 15.45 -16.65
CA ARG A 366 9.68 14.94 -15.72
C ARG A 366 9.98 15.32 -14.28
N GLY A 367 8.95 15.58 -13.48
CA GLY A 367 9.09 15.86 -12.06
C GLY A 367 9.59 14.63 -11.28
N ILE A 368 8.94 13.48 -11.49
CA ILE A 368 9.33 12.20 -10.88
C ILE A 368 9.23 11.08 -11.93
N HIS A 369 10.29 10.29 -12.07
CA HIS A 369 10.26 8.94 -12.67
C HIS A 369 10.01 7.91 -11.55
N TRP A 370 8.96 7.11 -11.68
CA TRP A 370 8.40 6.31 -10.57
C TRP A 370 7.98 4.89 -11.01
N ALA A 371 8.79 4.21 -11.81
CA ALA A 371 8.64 2.78 -12.09
C ALA A 371 8.90 1.93 -10.82
N VAL A 372 7.84 1.67 -10.05
CA VAL A 372 7.89 1.02 -8.73
C VAL A 372 6.70 0.09 -8.48
N SER A 373 6.67 -0.55 -7.30
CA SER A 373 5.72 -1.61 -6.94
C SER A 373 5.01 -1.39 -5.58
N GLN A 374 4.49 -2.46 -4.98
CA GLN A 374 3.77 -2.48 -3.69
C GLN A 374 4.55 -1.81 -2.54
N ALA A 375 3.81 -1.35 -1.52
CA ALA A 375 4.35 -0.60 -0.37
C ALA A 375 5.16 0.64 -0.75
N THR A 376 4.73 1.34 -1.81
CA THR A 376 5.26 2.65 -2.20
C THR A 376 4.17 3.71 -2.20
N SER A 377 4.52 4.96 -1.85
CA SER A 377 3.57 6.07 -1.85
C SER A 377 4.16 7.42 -2.29
N LEU A 378 3.39 8.19 -3.04
CA LEU A 378 3.59 9.63 -3.24
C LEU A 378 2.47 10.37 -2.51
N GLN A 379 2.82 11.38 -1.71
CA GLN A 379 1.84 12.15 -0.91
C GLN A 379 2.19 13.64 -0.85
N ASN A 380 1.19 14.53 -1.04
CA ASN A 380 1.35 15.98 -0.80
C ASN A 380 2.50 16.60 -1.62
N ILE A 381 2.39 16.53 -2.95
CA ILE A 381 3.38 17.10 -3.89
C ILE A 381 2.69 18.01 -4.89
N VAL A 382 3.21 19.24 -5.02
CA VAL A 382 2.80 20.22 -6.03
C VAL A 382 3.83 20.23 -7.16
N PHE A 383 3.40 20.15 -8.41
CA PHE A 383 4.24 20.21 -9.61
C PHE A 383 3.99 21.53 -10.33
N GLU A 384 5.00 22.41 -10.37
CA GLU A 384 4.95 23.69 -11.07
C GLU A 384 5.69 23.57 -12.42
N MET A 385 4.93 23.60 -13.52
CA MET A 385 5.41 23.35 -14.88
C MET A 385 5.09 24.52 -15.81
N SER A 386 5.69 24.53 -16.99
CA SER A 386 5.35 25.51 -18.03
C SER A 386 3.90 25.35 -18.53
N THR A 387 3.30 26.46 -18.97
CA THR A 387 1.99 26.53 -19.65
C THR A 387 2.12 27.10 -21.08
N ALA A 388 3.32 27.09 -21.66
CA ALA A 388 3.54 27.55 -23.04
C ALA A 388 3.02 26.53 -24.06
N ALA A 389 2.66 27.00 -25.26
CA ALA A 389 2.03 26.16 -26.29
C ALA A 389 2.96 25.08 -26.90
N ASP A 390 4.28 25.18 -26.72
CA ASP A 390 5.30 24.21 -27.12
C ASP A 390 5.81 23.35 -25.94
N ASN A 391 5.09 23.31 -24.82
CA ASN A 391 5.54 22.66 -23.60
C ASN A 391 5.70 21.14 -23.73
N GLN A 392 6.74 20.61 -23.09
CA GLN A 392 7.12 19.20 -23.02
C GLN A 392 7.40 18.73 -21.58
N HIS A 393 7.09 19.56 -20.56
CA HIS A 393 7.20 19.20 -19.14
C HIS A 393 6.10 18.21 -18.75
N GLU A 394 6.44 17.21 -17.95
CA GLU A 394 5.49 16.19 -17.46
C GLU A 394 5.59 16.05 -15.93
N GLY A 395 4.48 15.86 -15.22
CA GLY A 395 4.49 15.80 -13.76
C GLY A 395 5.10 14.50 -13.23
N LEU A 396 4.33 13.42 -13.32
CA LEU A 396 4.70 12.06 -12.90
C LEU A 396 4.78 11.13 -14.11
N PHE A 397 5.90 10.42 -14.25
CA PHE A 397 6.14 9.43 -15.28
C PHE A 397 6.29 8.03 -14.68
N ILE A 398 5.55 7.07 -15.24
CA ILE A 398 5.63 5.64 -14.90
C ILE A 398 5.49 4.86 -16.21
N GLU A 399 6.51 4.12 -16.60
CA GLU A 399 6.51 3.28 -17.81
C GLU A 399 6.10 1.83 -17.53
N GLU A 400 6.42 1.31 -16.33
CA GLU A 400 6.16 -0.06 -15.88
C GLU A 400 6.19 -0.15 -14.34
N GLY A 401 5.59 -1.20 -13.77
CA GLY A 401 5.61 -1.49 -12.32
C GLY A 401 4.49 -2.42 -11.88
N SER A 402 4.51 -2.90 -10.63
CA SER A 402 3.34 -3.52 -9.97
C SER A 402 2.77 -2.54 -8.93
N GLY A 403 2.27 -1.41 -9.43
CA GLY A 403 2.07 -0.19 -8.67
C GLY A 403 1.15 -0.28 -7.45
N GLY A 404 1.48 0.55 -6.45
CA GLY A 404 0.73 0.71 -5.20
C GLY A 404 -0.18 1.93 -5.19
N PHE A 405 0.23 2.98 -4.46
CA PHE A 405 -0.65 4.10 -4.10
C PHE A 405 -0.06 5.49 -4.37
N VAL A 406 -0.91 6.43 -4.78
CA VAL A 406 -0.55 7.86 -4.91
C VAL A 406 -1.71 8.74 -4.42
N THR A 407 -1.42 9.78 -3.63
CA THR A 407 -2.46 10.70 -3.16
C THR A 407 -2.01 12.15 -2.93
N ASP A 408 -2.98 13.06 -2.77
CA ASP A 408 -2.79 14.48 -2.43
C ASP A 408 -1.82 15.22 -3.38
N LEU A 409 -1.92 15.02 -4.70
CA LEU A 409 -1.04 15.67 -5.67
C LEU A 409 -1.73 16.82 -6.43
N VAL A 410 -0.96 17.86 -6.76
CA VAL A 410 -1.45 19.01 -7.54
C VAL A 410 -0.51 19.28 -8.72
N PHE A 411 -1.03 19.33 -9.93
CA PHE A 411 -0.28 19.54 -11.17
C PHE A 411 -0.69 20.86 -11.83
N ASN A 412 0.23 21.81 -11.91
CA ASN A 412 0.02 23.14 -12.48
C ASN A 412 0.78 23.27 -13.81
N GLY A 413 0.07 23.36 -14.92
CA GLY A 413 0.63 23.31 -16.27
C GLY A 413 1.01 21.89 -16.71
N GLY A 414 2.00 21.78 -17.60
CA GLY A 414 2.47 20.50 -18.15
C GLY A 414 1.87 20.17 -19.52
N LEU A 415 2.62 19.39 -20.31
CA LEU A 415 2.08 18.59 -21.41
C LEU A 415 1.19 17.49 -20.83
N TYR A 416 1.73 16.77 -19.84
CA TYR A 416 1.05 15.73 -19.08
C TYR A 416 1.14 16.02 -17.58
N GLY A 417 0.04 15.90 -16.85
CA GLY A 417 0.09 15.81 -15.39
C GLY A 417 0.63 14.43 -14.97
N LEU A 418 -0.07 13.38 -15.39
CA LEU A 418 0.39 11.99 -15.36
C LEU A 418 0.69 11.50 -16.77
N ASN A 419 1.79 10.76 -16.94
CA ASN A 419 2.11 9.98 -18.15
C ASN A 419 2.51 8.57 -17.69
N VAL A 420 1.54 7.64 -17.61
CA VAL A 420 1.60 6.50 -16.69
C VAL A 420 1.17 5.16 -17.30
N GLY A 421 1.85 4.09 -16.91
CA GLY A 421 1.48 2.70 -17.17
C GLY A 421 2.17 1.72 -16.21
N SER A 422 1.44 0.69 -15.80
CA SER A 422 1.80 -0.27 -14.74
C SER A 422 0.73 -1.37 -14.71
N GLN A 423 1.02 -2.54 -14.14
CA GLN A 423 0.04 -3.62 -13.95
C GLN A 423 -1.24 -3.08 -13.26
N GLN A 424 -1.08 -2.37 -12.16
CA GLN A 424 -2.17 -1.67 -11.47
C GLN A 424 -1.69 -0.42 -10.74
N TYR A 425 -2.65 0.41 -10.31
CA TYR A 425 -2.43 1.47 -9.32
C TYR A 425 -3.75 1.89 -8.68
N THR A 426 -3.67 2.44 -7.46
CA THR A 426 -4.75 3.24 -6.86
C THR A 426 -4.30 4.68 -6.69
N MET A 427 -5.10 5.62 -7.18
CA MET A 427 -4.76 7.05 -7.18
C MET A 427 -5.92 7.89 -6.65
N ARG A 428 -5.69 8.64 -5.56
CA ARG A 428 -6.74 9.38 -4.85
C ARG A 428 -6.43 10.87 -4.66
N ASN A 429 -7.41 11.76 -4.78
CA ASN A 429 -7.25 13.19 -4.45
C ASN A 429 -6.14 13.88 -5.28
N LEU A 430 -6.27 13.85 -6.60
CA LEU A 430 -5.32 14.47 -7.54
C LEU A 430 -5.98 15.65 -8.27
N THR A 431 -5.32 16.81 -8.28
CA THR A 431 -5.81 18.02 -8.95
C THR A 431 -4.94 18.40 -10.13
N PHE A 432 -5.54 18.69 -11.27
CA PHE A 432 -4.86 19.07 -12.51
C PHE A 432 -5.37 20.42 -13.01
N ASN A 433 -4.46 21.37 -13.24
CA ASN A 433 -4.79 22.76 -13.57
C ASN A 433 -4.03 23.23 -14.82
N ASN A 434 -4.76 23.45 -15.92
CA ASN A 434 -4.23 24.02 -17.17
C ASN A 434 -3.11 23.18 -17.84
N ALA A 435 -3.14 21.85 -17.67
CA ALA A 435 -2.32 20.93 -18.45
C ALA A 435 -2.86 20.77 -19.88
N ALA A 436 -2.05 20.33 -20.84
CA ALA A 436 -2.59 19.95 -22.15
C ALA A 436 -3.48 18.70 -22.01
N THR A 437 -2.92 17.60 -21.49
CA THR A 437 -3.68 16.43 -21.04
C THR A 437 -3.43 16.22 -19.54
N ALA A 438 -4.47 16.04 -18.72
CA ALA A 438 -4.30 15.84 -17.29
C ALA A 438 -3.65 14.48 -16.98
N ILE A 439 -4.18 13.41 -17.58
CA ILE A 439 -3.74 12.03 -17.39
C ILE A 439 -3.62 11.36 -18.76
N HIS A 440 -2.42 10.89 -19.12
CA HIS A 440 -2.16 10.07 -20.30
C HIS A 440 -1.79 8.65 -19.86
N GLN A 441 -2.68 7.69 -20.16
CA GLN A 441 -2.53 6.29 -19.77
C GLN A 441 -1.86 5.51 -20.91
N LEU A 442 -0.59 5.15 -20.73
CA LEU A 442 0.24 4.42 -21.69
C LEU A 442 -0.25 2.98 -21.87
N TRP A 443 -0.56 2.33 -20.74
CA TRP A 443 -1.16 1.00 -20.62
C TRP A 443 -1.61 0.78 -19.16
N ASP A 444 -2.39 -0.26 -18.91
CA ASP A 444 -2.59 -0.83 -17.57
C ASP A 444 -3.13 -2.27 -17.69
N TRP A 445 -3.26 -3.00 -16.58
CA TRP A 445 -4.24 -4.10 -16.51
C TRP A 445 -5.52 -3.62 -15.83
N GLY A 446 -5.39 -2.92 -14.69
CA GLY A 446 -6.50 -2.27 -14.00
C GLY A 446 -6.06 -1.08 -13.17
N TRP A 447 -6.68 0.09 -13.36
CA TRP A 447 -6.39 1.30 -12.61
C TRP A 447 -7.64 1.86 -11.93
N THR A 448 -7.48 2.36 -10.70
CA THR A 448 -8.58 3.00 -9.96
C THR A 448 -8.22 4.43 -9.54
N TYR A 449 -8.99 5.38 -10.08
CA TYR A 449 -8.90 6.81 -9.82
C TYR A 449 -10.12 7.27 -8.99
N THR A 450 -9.88 8.03 -7.92
CA THR A 450 -10.92 8.56 -7.02
C THR A 450 -10.59 9.97 -6.53
N GLY A 451 -11.57 10.87 -6.38
CA GLY A 451 -11.29 12.24 -5.92
C GLY A 451 -10.47 13.06 -6.92
N ILE A 452 -10.62 12.83 -8.23
CA ILE A 452 -9.83 13.55 -9.25
C ILE A 452 -10.53 14.87 -9.59
N SER A 453 -9.77 15.96 -9.69
CA SER A 453 -10.27 17.28 -10.10
C SER A 453 -9.49 17.78 -11.31
N ILE A 454 -10.15 17.99 -12.45
CA ILE A 454 -9.52 18.41 -13.71
C ILE A 454 -10.06 19.78 -14.10
N ASN A 455 -9.18 20.77 -14.20
CA ASN A 455 -9.53 22.17 -14.42
C ASN A 455 -8.80 22.75 -15.63
N ASN A 456 -9.55 23.25 -16.61
CA ASN A 456 -9.05 24.02 -17.77
C ASN A 456 -8.05 23.25 -18.66
N CYS A 457 -8.11 21.92 -18.71
CA CYS A 457 -7.23 21.12 -19.55
C CYS A 457 -7.77 21.05 -21.00
N GLN A 458 -7.01 20.50 -21.95
CA GLN A 458 -7.55 20.22 -23.30
C GLN A 458 -8.19 18.82 -23.33
N ILE A 459 -7.50 17.84 -22.76
CA ILE A 459 -8.01 16.50 -22.48
C ILE A 459 -7.92 16.23 -20.97
N GLY A 460 -8.93 15.58 -20.38
CA GLY A 460 -8.87 15.05 -19.02
C GLY A 460 -8.05 13.76 -18.99
N LEU A 461 -8.73 12.62 -19.17
CA LEU A 461 -8.07 11.30 -19.28
C LEU A 461 -7.92 10.92 -20.75
N ASP A 462 -6.69 10.67 -21.20
CA ASP A 462 -6.41 10.03 -22.49
C ASP A 462 -6.12 8.54 -22.27
N LEU A 463 -7.08 7.72 -22.70
CA LEU A 463 -7.06 6.26 -22.68
C LEU A 463 -7.01 5.70 -24.11
N SER A 464 -6.41 6.44 -25.06
CA SER A 464 -6.36 6.07 -26.48
C SER A 464 -5.10 5.32 -26.92
N ALA A 465 -4.22 4.95 -25.99
CA ALA A 465 -2.99 4.22 -26.31
C ALA A 465 -3.27 2.83 -26.90
N LEU A 466 -2.79 2.62 -28.13
CA LEU A 466 -2.83 1.36 -28.87
C LEU A 466 -1.43 0.76 -28.99
N LYS A 467 -1.37 -0.57 -29.10
CA LYS A 467 -0.16 -1.33 -29.47
C LYS A 467 0.16 -1.14 -30.97
N PRO A 468 1.37 -1.48 -31.43
CA PRO A 468 1.76 -1.36 -32.84
C PRO A 468 0.90 -2.15 -33.84
N ASP A 469 0.15 -3.15 -33.39
CA ASP A 469 -0.80 -3.93 -34.20
C ASP A 469 -2.21 -3.32 -34.27
N GLY A 470 -2.45 -2.22 -33.53
CA GLY A 470 -3.75 -1.56 -33.43
C GLY A 470 -4.66 -2.11 -32.32
N SER A 471 -4.21 -3.09 -31.53
CA SER A 471 -4.95 -3.57 -30.36
C SER A 471 -4.82 -2.63 -29.14
N GLN A 472 -5.77 -2.71 -28.22
CA GLN A 472 -5.82 -1.85 -27.03
C GLN A 472 -4.61 -2.08 -26.12
N ASN A 473 -3.93 -1.00 -25.72
CA ASN A 473 -2.83 -1.07 -24.76
C ASN A 473 -3.33 -0.80 -23.33
N VAL A 474 -4.28 0.12 -23.15
CA VAL A 474 -5.02 0.31 -21.89
C VAL A 474 -5.96 -0.88 -21.65
N GLY A 475 -5.85 -1.50 -20.49
CA GLY A 475 -6.67 -2.63 -20.08
C GLY A 475 -8.03 -2.17 -19.56
N SER A 476 -8.06 -1.57 -18.37
CA SER A 476 -9.29 -1.17 -17.71
C SER A 476 -9.15 -0.06 -16.66
N VAL A 477 -9.98 0.97 -16.74
CA VAL A 477 -9.96 2.13 -15.82
C VAL A 477 -11.27 2.28 -15.06
N VAL A 478 -11.17 2.58 -13.76
CA VAL A 478 -12.29 3.03 -12.92
C VAL A 478 -12.03 4.49 -12.54
N LEU A 479 -12.99 5.39 -12.76
CA LEU A 479 -12.95 6.78 -12.30
C LEU A 479 -14.21 7.09 -11.48
N ILE A 480 -14.04 7.40 -10.20
CA ILE A 480 -15.15 7.73 -9.30
C ILE A 480 -14.94 9.04 -8.54
N ASP A 481 -16.02 9.61 -8.03
CA ASP A 481 -16.01 10.70 -7.03
C ASP A 481 -15.13 11.88 -7.48
N SER A 482 -15.33 12.32 -8.73
CA SER A 482 -14.40 13.19 -9.45
C SER A 482 -15.14 14.34 -10.14
N GLU A 483 -14.42 15.40 -10.50
CA GLU A 483 -14.93 16.54 -11.27
C GLU A 483 -14.06 16.82 -12.51
N ILE A 484 -14.71 17.11 -13.63
CA ILE A 484 -14.06 17.68 -14.83
C ILE A 484 -14.72 19.02 -15.16
N SER A 485 -13.91 20.08 -15.16
CA SER A 485 -14.30 21.48 -15.31
C SER A 485 -13.53 22.18 -16.45
N ASN A 486 -14.24 22.96 -17.27
CA ASN A 486 -13.70 23.78 -18.38
C ASN A 486 -12.78 23.03 -19.36
N THR A 487 -13.04 21.75 -19.64
CA THR A 487 -12.15 20.85 -20.39
C THR A 487 -12.89 20.29 -21.61
N PRO A 488 -12.49 20.58 -22.86
CA PRO A 488 -13.24 20.20 -24.06
C PRO A 488 -13.52 18.69 -24.19
N VAL A 489 -12.50 17.86 -23.96
CA VAL A 489 -12.63 16.38 -23.98
C VAL A 489 -12.36 15.84 -22.58
N GLY A 490 -13.41 15.42 -21.88
CA GLY A 490 -13.27 14.87 -20.52
C GLY A 490 -12.47 13.57 -20.52
N ILE A 491 -12.82 12.64 -21.40
CA ILE A 491 -12.12 11.35 -21.57
C ILE A 491 -12.02 11.03 -23.07
N LEU A 492 -10.81 10.74 -23.54
CA LEU A 492 -10.54 10.19 -24.86
C LEU A 492 -10.29 8.68 -24.73
N THR A 493 -10.85 7.87 -25.62
CA THR A 493 -10.68 6.39 -25.62
C THR A 493 -10.51 5.88 -27.05
N ALA A 494 -9.65 4.87 -27.24
CA ALA A 494 -9.56 4.18 -28.53
C ALA A 494 -10.63 3.09 -28.71
N ARG A 495 -11.44 2.77 -27.67
CA ARG A 495 -12.45 1.69 -27.74
C ARG A 495 -13.55 1.98 -28.78
N SER A 496 -13.86 0.93 -29.53
CA SER A 496 -14.84 0.84 -30.64
C SER A 496 -15.52 -0.54 -30.62
N GLU A 497 -16.51 -0.77 -31.49
CA GLU A 497 -17.13 -2.10 -31.65
C GLU A 497 -16.15 -3.17 -32.17
N ASP A 498 -15.19 -2.77 -33.00
CA ASP A 498 -14.14 -3.64 -33.58
C ASP A 498 -12.90 -3.82 -32.68
N SER A 499 -12.91 -3.29 -31.45
CA SER A 499 -11.71 -3.27 -30.60
C SER A 499 -11.29 -4.66 -30.11
N THR A 500 -9.99 -4.93 -30.25
CA THR A 500 -9.32 -6.14 -29.76
C THR A 500 -8.32 -5.80 -28.65
N PRO A 501 -8.13 -6.68 -27.65
CA PRO A 501 -9.02 -7.79 -27.26
C PRO A 501 -10.40 -7.28 -26.75
N VAL A 502 -11.39 -8.16 -26.63
CA VAL A 502 -12.82 -7.77 -26.49
C VAL A 502 -13.15 -6.93 -25.25
N SER A 503 -12.34 -7.03 -24.19
CA SER A 503 -12.46 -6.23 -22.96
C SER A 503 -11.48 -5.04 -22.89
N GLY A 504 -10.61 -4.83 -23.88
CA GLY A 504 -9.63 -3.73 -23.88
C GLY A 504 -10.25 -2.34 -23.92
N GLY A 505 -9.65 -1.38 -23.23
CA GLY A 505 -10.22 -0.04 -23.03
C GLY A 505 -11.54 -0.07 -22.24
N SER A 506 -11.72 -1.03 -21.31
CA SER A 506 -12.88 -1.03 -20.40
C SER A 506 -12.82 0.20 -19.48
N LEU A 507 -13.97 0.84 -19.26
CA LEU A 507 -14.04 2.06 -18.46
C LEU A 507 -15.34 2.09 -17.65
N ILE A 508 -15.24 2.37 -16.35
CA ILE A 508 -16.38 2.63 -15.46
C ILE A 508 -16.26 4.02 -14.86
N LEU A 509 -17.36 4.78 -14.94
CA LEU A 509 -17.56 6.09 -14.34
C LEU A 509 -18.68 6.00 -13.31
N GLU A 510 -18.47 6.51 -12.10
CA GLU A 510 -19.54 6.64 -11.09
C GLU A 510 -19.37 7.93 -10.29
N ASN A 511 -20.46 8.67 -10.04
CA ASN A 511 -20.43 9.91 -9.25
C ASN A 511 -19.45 10.97 -9.83
N LEU A 512 -19.48 11.16 -11.15
CA LEU A 512 -18.63 12.11 -11.89
C LEU A 512 -19.38 13.42 -12.14
N SER A 513 -18.86 14.52 -11.59
CA SER A 513 -19.36 15.88 -11.81
C SER A 513 -18.73 16.49 -13.07
N LEU A 514 -19.53 17.26 -13.83
CA LEU A 514 -19.12 17.90 -15.09
C LEU A 514 -19.55 19.36 -15.10
N ASN A 515 -18.69 20.27 -15.58
CA ASN A 515 -19.04 21.68 -15.72
C ASN A 515 -18.25 22.33 -16.88
N ALA A 516 -18.94 22.78 -17.93
CA ALA A 516 -18.32 23.29 -19.15
C ALA A 516 -17.32 22.30 -19.78
N VAL A 517 -17.81 21.08 -20.05
CA VAL A 517 -17.13 20.02 -20.79
C VAL A 517 -17.90 19.80 -22.09
N ASP A 518 -17.25 19.79 -23.25
CA ASP A 518 -17.97 19.69 -24.54
C ASP A 518 -18.32 18.23 -24.88
N VAL A 519 -17.39 17.30 -24.62
CA VAL A 519 -17.57 15.85 -24.79
C VAL A 519 -17.07 15.12 -23.54
N THR A 520 -17.93 14.33 -22.90
CA THR A 520 -17.54 13.57 -21.69
C THR A 520 -16.69 12.36 -22.04
N VAL A 521 -17.09 11.60 -23.07
CA VAL A 521 -16.32 10.46 -23.61
C VAL A 521 -16.28 10.58 -25.13
N GLN A 522 -15.07 10.69 -25.69
CA GLN A 522 -14.81 10.73 -27.12
C GLN A 522 -14.09 9.46 -27.57
N GLY A 523 -14.56 8.87 -28.66
CA GLY A 523 -13.97 7.70 -29.31
C GLY A 523 -13.08 8.05 -30.51
N PRO A 524 -12.61 7.04 -31.26
CA PRO A 524 -11.85 7.23 -32.50
C PRO A 524 -12.57 8.12 -33.52
N ASN A 525 -11.81 8.85 -34.34
CA ASN A 525 -12.31 9.76 -35.37
C ASN A 525 -13.27 10.84 -34.84
N GLU A 526 -12.94 11.40 -33.67
CA GLU A 526 -13.71 12.44 -32.96
C GLU A 526 -15.12 12.03 -32.51
N ASN A 527 -15.49 10.75 -32.60
CA ASN A 527 -16.84 10.25 -32.32
C ASN A 527 -17.32 10.56 -30.89
N VAL A 528 -18.49 11.17 -30.72
CA VAL A 528 -19.06 11.48 -29.40
C VAL A 528 -19.78 10.25 -28.84
N ILE A 529 -19.14 9.55 -27.91
CA ILE A 529 -19.69 8.37 -27.21
C ILE A 529 -20.62 8.82 -26.07
N LEU A 530 -20.19 9.82 -25.28
CA LEU A 530 -21.01 10.46 -24.24
C LEU A 530 -20.86 11.97 -24.35
N GLY A 531 -21.98 12.66 -24.63
CA GLY A 531 -22.03 14.12 -24.73
C GLY A 531 -21.61 14.82 -23.43
N GLY A 532 -21.10 16.04 -23.56
CA GLY A 532 -20.71 16.89 -22.43
C GLY A 532 -21.87 17.67 -21.79
N SER A 533 -21.51 18.69 -21.03
CA SER A 533 -22.42 19.62 -20.37
C SER A 533 -21.83 21.04 -20.32
N SER A 534 -22.58 22.02 -20.81
CA SER A 534 -22.19 23.44 -20.87
C SER A 534 -22.28 24.19 -19.52
N GLY A 535 -22.52 23.46 -18.43
CA GLY A 535 -22.55 23.94 -17.05
C GLY A 535 -22.65 22.77 -16.08
N LEU A 536 -22.86 23.02 -14.79
CA LEU A 536 -22.87 21.98 -13.76
C LEU A 536 -23.93 20.89 -14.02
N SER A 537 -23.46 19.65 -14.18
CA SER A 537 -24.27 18.42 -14.21
C SER A 537 -23.50 17.25 -13.59
N LYS A 538 -24.08 16.06 -13.60
CA LYS A 538 -23.50 14.85 -13.01
C LYS A 538 -23.82 13.61 -13.85
N ILE A 539 -22.85 12.71 -13.98
CA ILE A 539 -23.04 11.32 -14.41
C ILE A 539 -23.09 10.45 -13.15
N ASP A 540 -24.26 9.89 -12.84
CA ASP A 540 -24.40 9.01 -11.67
C ASP A 540 -23.66 7.68 -11.87
N ALA A 541 -23.88 6.98 -12.98
CA ALA A 541 -23.02 5.89 -13.45
C ALA A 541 -23.08 5.68 -14.97
N TRP A 542 -21.94 5.40 -15.59
CA TRP A 542 -21.77 5.09 -17.01
C TRP A 542 -20.58 4.15 -17.21
N GLY A 543 -20.62 3.27 -18.20
CA GLY A 543 -19.45 2.43 -18.50
C GLY A 543 -19.45 1.82 -19.89
N GLN A 544 -18.31 1.19 -20.23
CA GLN A 544 -18.11 0.39 -21.43
C GLN A 544 -17.24 -0.84 -21.14
N GLY A 545 -17.53 -1.96 -21.80
CA GLY A 545 -16.73 -3.18 -21.68
C GLY A 545 -17.56 -4.46 -21.83
N GLN A 546 -17.04 -5.56 -21.28
CA GLN A 546 -17.79 -6.78 -21.04
C GLN A 546 -18.35 -6.78 -19.61
N SER A 547 -19.61 -7.20 -19.45
CA SER A 547 -20.30 -7.26 -18.15
C SER A 547 -20.91 -8.62 -17.90
N TYR A 548 -21.12 -8.97 -16.63
CA TYR A 548 -21.91 -10.09 -16.17
C TYR A 548 -22.87 -9.64 -15.07
N THR A 549 -24.15 -10.03 -15.14
CA THR A 549 -25.02 -10.01 -13.95
C THR A 549 -25.80 -11.31 -13.85
N ALA A 550 -26.13 -11.77 -12.64
CA ALA A 550 -26.99 -12.95 -12.46
C ALA A 550 -28.35 -12.83 -13.17
N ALA A 551 -28.84 -11.60 -13.39
CA ALA A 551 -30.10 -11.32 -14.09
C ALA A 551 -29.99 -11.34 -15.64
N THR A 552 -28.80 -11.18 -16.22
CA THR A 552 -28.59 -11.01 -17.67
C THR A 552 -27.61 -11.99 -18.31
N GLY A 553 -26.78 -12.66 -17.51
CA GLY A 553 -25.56 -13.32 -18.01
C GLY A 553 -24.55 -12.31 -18.57
N ARG A 554 -23.68 -12.78 -19.48
CA ARG A 554 -22.70 -11.92 -20.17
C ARG A 554 -23.35 -10.96 -21.17
N THR A 555 -23.00 -9.68 -21.12
CA THR A 555 -23.34 -8.70 -22.15
C THR A 555 -22.19 -7.71 -22.42
N THR A 556 -21.90 -7.44 -23.69
CA THR A 556 -21.16 -6.21 -24.08
C THR A 556 -22.03 -5.00 -23.80
N PHE A 557 -21.48 -3.92 -23.25
CA PHE A 557 -22.21 -2.66 -23.04
C PHE A 557 -21.34 -1.43 -23.32
N GLN A 558 -22.02 -0.32 -23.61
CA GLN A 558 -21.49 1.05 -23.63
C GLN A 558 -22.67 1.98 -23.35
N GLY A 559 -22.72 2.62 -22.18
CA GLY A 559 -23.89 3.42 -21.78
C GLY A 559 -24.04 3.65 -20.28
N THR A 560 -25.12 4.34 -19.91
CA THR A 560 -25.53 4.53 -18.51
C THR A 560 -26.02 3.22 -17.90
N PHE A 561 -25.74 3.02 -16.62
CA PHE A 561 -26.26 1.89 -15.84
C PHE A 561 -26.66 2.34 -14.43
N THR A 562 -27.25 1.46 -13.63
CA THR A 562 -27.58 1.80 -12.23
C THR A 562 -26.31 1.71 -11.38
N GLY A 563 -25.83 2.84 -10.84
CA GLY A 563 -24.68 2.88 -9.93
C GLY A 563 -24.92 2.11 -8.62
N ASN A 564 -23.88 1.97 -7.82
CA ASN A 564 -23.95 1.27 -6.53
C ASN A 564 -24.80 2.05 -5.53
N ASN A 565 -25.66 1.36 -4.78
CA ASN A 565 -26.44 1.95 -3.69
C ASN A 565 -25.55 2.11 -2.45
N ARG A 566 -24.72 3.17 -2.44
CA ARG A 566 -23.70 3.40 -1.42
C ARG A 566 -24.31 3.58 -0.02
N PRO A 567 -23.97 2.74 0.98
CA PRO A 567 -24.37 2.96 2.36
C PRO A 567 -23.86 4.30 2.89
N ALA A 568 -24.74 5.10 3.50
CA ALA A 568 -24.38 6.38 4.14
C ALA A 568 -23.45 6.23 5.37
N SER A 569 -23.14 4.99 5.74
CA SER A 569 -22.15 4.59 6.73
C SER A 569 -20.71 4.58 6.18
N LEU A 570 -20.56 4.47 4.86
CA LEU A 570 -19.32 4.49 4.08
C LEU A 570 -18.99 5.85 3.42
N THR A 571 -19.98 6.74 3.25
CA THR A 571 -19.81 7.99 2.50
C THR A 571 -19.58 9.23 3.39
N SER A 572 -18.96 10.25 2.80
CA SER A 572 -18.82 11.61 3.34
C SER A 572 -19.61 12.59 2.47
N GLY A 573 -20.92 12.38 2.40
CA GLY A 573 -21.80 13.03 1.41
C GLY A 573 -22.19 12.03 0.32
N SER A 574 -22.01 12.41 -0.95
CA SER A 574 -22.09 11.49 -2.11
C SER A 574 -20.90 10.53 -2.20
N ASP A 575 -19.74 11.03 -1.80
CA ASP A 575 -18.44 10.44 -2.12
C ASP A 575 -18.03 9.47 -1.01
N TYR A 576 -17.21 8.47 -1.29
CA TYR A 576 -16.71 7.60 -0.23
C TYR A 576 -15.86 8.40 0.77
N TYR A 577 -16.02 8.10 2.06
CA TYR A 577 -15.14 8.67 3.08
C TYR A 577 -13.69 8.29 2.74
N SER A 578 -12.81 9.30 2.72
CA SER A 578 -11.38 9.12 2.52
C SER A 578 -10.59 9.98 3.48
N ARG A 579 -9.39 9.53 3.80
CA ARG A 579 -8.46 10.22 4.71
C ARG A 579 -7.04 9.82 4.38
N SER A 580 -6.21 10.79 4.01
CA SER A 580 -4.79 10.56 3.75
C SER A 580 -3.98 10.32 5.03
N LYS A 581 -2.81 9.69 4.89
CA LYS A 581 -1.90 9.37 6.01
C LYS A 581 -1.65 10.58 6.93
N PRO A 582 -1.94 10.50 8.24
CA PRO A 582 -1.68 11.58 9.17
C PRO A 582 -0.18 11.77 9.41
N GLN A 583 0.31 13.01 9.34
CA GLN A 583 1.72 13.34 9.59
C GLN A 583 1.92 14.11 10.89
N TYR A 584 0.85 14.42 11.62
CA TYR A 584 0.87 15.09 12.93
C TYR A 584 1.57 16.47 12.87
N GLU A 585 1.31 17.19 11.79
CA GLU A 585 1.96 18.42 11.32
C GLU A 585 2.12 19.48 12.42
N HIS A 586 1.07 19.69 13.22
CA HIS A 586 1.03 20.71 14.28
C HIS A 586 1.29 20.13 15.70
N VAL A 587 1.70 18.87 15.81
CA VAL A 587 2.07 18.24 17.09
C VAL A 587 3.56 18.46 17.32
N PRO A 588 4.00 19.09 18.41
CA PRO A 588 5.43 19.32 18.67
C PRO A 588 6.10 18.04 19.20
N ALA A 589 7.40 17.83 18.91
CA ALA A 589 8.16 16.64 19.27
C ALA A 589 8.04 16.21 20.76
N SER A 590 7.83 17.16 21.68
CA SER A 590 7.55 16.88 23.11
C SER A 590 6.32 16.00 23.39
N GLN A 591 5.38 15.88 22.44
CA GLN A 591 4.19 15.02 22.54
C GLN A 591 4.36 13.66 21.85
N PHE A 592 5.55 13.37 21.34
CA PHE A 592 5.93 12.04 20.91
C PHE A 592 6.58 11.26 22.06
N VAL A 593 6.55 9.94 21.98
CA VAL A 593 7.24 9.00 22.86
C VAL A 593 8.05 8.06 21.97
N SER A 594 9.37 8.26 21.92
CA SER A 594 10.29 7.30 21.30
C SER A 594 10.18 5.95 22.03
N ILE A 595 10.00 4.89 21.27
CA ILE A 595 9.91 3.52 21.79
C ILE A 595 11.24 3.08 22.43
N ARG A 596 12.37 3.58 21.91
CA ARG A 596 13.70 3.31 22.45
C ARG A 596 13.97 4.08 23.75
N ASP A 597 13.49 5.31 23.88
CA ASP A 597 13.52 6.05 25.16
C ASP A 597 12.52 5.50 26.19
N ALA A 598 11.45 4.82 25.76
CA ALA A 598 10.60 4.01 26.63
C ALA A 598 11.24 2.66 27.04
N GLY A 599 12.39 2.30 26.46
CA GLY A 599 13.24 1.20 26.90
C GLY A 599 13.43 0.07 25.89
N ALA A 600 12.76 0.08 24.74
CA ALA A 600 12.94 -0.93 23.70
C ALA A 600 14.34 -0.82 23.03
N LYS A 601 14.81 -1.88 22.39
CA LYS A 601 16.13 -1.96 21.75
C LYS A 601 16.05 -1.84 20.24
N GLY A 602 15.09 -2.50 19.59
CA GLY A 602 14.98 -2.55 18.14
C GLY A 602 16.16 -3.27 17.46
N ASP A 603 16.84 -4.18 18.16
CA ASP A 603 18.10 -4.82 17.75
C ASP A 603 17.92 -6.20 17.08
N GLY A 604 16.67 -6.62 16.85
CA GLY A 604 16.29 -7.92 16.27
C GLY A 604 16.47 -9.13 17.20
N GLN A 605 16.91 -8.94 18.45
CA GLN A 605 17.38 -10.01 19.34
C GLN A 605 16.80 -9.92 20.75
N SER A 606 16.75 -8.73 21.33
CA SER A 606 16.18 -8.43 22.65
C SER A 606 14.64 -8.51 22.61
N ASP A 607 14.04 -9.07 23.65
CA ASP A 607 12.58 -9.06 23.81
C ASP A 607 12.10 -7.69 24.30
N ASP A 608 11.50 -6.92 23.39
CA ASP A 608 11.01 -5.57 23.63
C ASP A 608 9.52 -5.54 24.06
N SER A 609 8.86 -6.71 24.20
CA SER A 609 7.41 -6.80 24.41
C SER A 609 6.88 -5.98 25.60
N ASP A 610 7.56 -5.98 26.75
CA ASP A 610 7.08 -5.24 27.93
C ASP A 610 7.30 -3.72 27.80
N ALA A 611 8.41 -3.29 27.18
CA ALA A 611 8.69 -1.87 26.94
C ALA A 611 7.66 -1.28 25.97
N ILE A 612 7.34 -2.02 24.91
CA ILE A 612 6.36 -1.58 23.89
C ILE A 612 4.95 -1.50 24.49
N ASN A 613 4.49 -2.53 25.20
CA ASN A 613 3.18 -2.53 25.85
C ASN A 613 3.06 -1.39 26.89
N ALA A 614 4.10 -1.13 27.69
CA ALA A 614 4.12 -0.04 28.66
C ALA A 614 4.09 1.36 28.00
N ALA A 615 4.82 1.52 26.88
CA ALA A 615 4.83 2.77 26.10
C ALA A 615 3.45 3.06 25.50
N LEU A 616 2.83 2.09 24.81
CA LEU A 616 1.51 2.22 24.20
C LEU A 616 0.43 2.57 25.23
N ALA A 617 0.39 1.86 26.36
CA ALA A 617 -0.54 2.15 27.45
C ALA A 617 -0.36 3.58 28.01
N THR A 618 0.88 4.01 28.23
CA THR A 618 1.18 5.35 28.78
C THR A 618 0.88 6.47 27.79
N ALA A 619 1.18 6.25 26.50
CA ALA A 619 0.93 7.22 25.43
C ALA A 619 -0.58 7.42 25.17
N ALA A 620 -1.36 6.33 25.08
CA ALA A 620 -2.81 6.40 24.91
C ALA A 620 -3.49 7.16 26.07
N ILE A 621 -3.10 6.88 27.32
CA ILE A 621 -3.63 7.59 28.51
C ILE A 621 -3.26 9.09 28.51
N SER A 622 -2.13 9.47 27.91
CA SER A 622 -1.66 10.86 27.84
C SER A 622 -1.98 11.59 26.53
N GLY A 623 -2.67 10.95 25.58
CA GLY A 623 -2.99 11.50 24.26
C GLY A 623 -1.78 11.73 23.35
N LYS A 624 -0.66 11.05 23.63
CA LYS A 624 0.60 11.19 22.90
C LYS A 624 0.71 10.25 21.70
N VAL A 625 1.59 10.61 20.76
CA VAL A 625 1.98 9.74 19.64
C VAL A 625 3.14 8.86 20.06
N VAL A 626 3.07 7.55 19.82
CA VAL A 626 4.22 6.65 19.93
C VAL A 626 5.01 6.73 18.63
N PHE A 627 6.29 7.05 18.74
CA PHE A 627 7.25 7.01 17.64
C PHE A 627 8.06 5.73 17.77
N PHE A 628 7.89 4.82 16.81
CA PHE A 628 8.83 3.71 16.66
C PHE A 628 10.05 4.22 15.89
N ASP A 629 11.15 4.45 16.62
CA ASP A 629 12.46 4.67 16.01
C ASP A 629 12.84 3.46 15.13
N ALA A 630 13.66 3.64 14.10
CA ALA A 630 13.92 2.57 13.13
C ALA A 630 14.55 1.33 13.80
N GLY A 631 14.12 0.13 13.40
CA GLY A 631 14.67 -1.13 13.90
C GLY A 631 13.68 -2.30 13.86
N TYR A 632 14.19 -3.48 14.19
CA TYR A 632 13.43 -4.72 14.33
C TYR A 632 13.22 -5.02 15.82
N TYR A 633 11.97 -4.89 16.26
CA TYR A 633 11.54 -5.04 17.64
C TYR A 633 11.03 -6.47 17.86
N LYS A 634 11.90 -7.32 18.41
CA LYS A 634 11.57 -8.73 18.66
C LYS A 634 10.60 -8.84 19.85
N VAL A 635 9.54 -9.62 19.68
CA VAL A 635 8.45 -9.77 20.67
C VAL A 635 8.12 -11.25 20.91
N THR A 636 7.99 -11.65 22.17
CA THR A 636 7.67 -13.04 22.56
C THR A 636 6.23 -13.22 23.09
N LYS A 637 5.43 -12.16 23.03
CA LYS A 637 4.03 -12.09 23.46
C LYS A 637 3.31 -10.95 22.75
N THR A 638 1.98 -10.99 22.74
CA THR A 638 1.11 -9.97 22.13
C THR A 638 1.49 -8.54 22.52
N ILE A 639 1.61 -7.68 21.53
CA ILE A 639 1.59 -6.23 21.65
C ILE A 639 0.14 -5.75 21.63
N PHE A 640 -0.33 -5.22 22.75
CA PHE A 640 -1.66 -4.64 22.86
C PHE A 640 -1.63 -3.15 22.52
N VAL A 641 -2.46 -2.72 21.57
CA VAL A 641 -2.67 -1.32 21.21
C VAL A 641 -4.02 -0.86 21.79
N PRO A 642 -4.02 -0.01 22.83
CA PRO A 642 -5.27 0.51 23.41
C PRO A 642 -6.05 1.41 22.45
N ALA A 643 -7.37 1.49 22.66
CA ALA A 643 -8.19 2.55 22.09
C ALA A 643 -7.62 3.95 22.45
N GLY A 644 -7.58 4.86 21.47
CA GLY A 644 -6.98 6.20 21.60
C GLY A 644 -5.50 6.28 21.19
N SER A 645 -4.86 5.17 20.84
CA SER A 645 -3.45 5.17 20.44
C SER A 645 -3.21 5.86 19.10
N LYS A 646 -2.10 6.61 19.03
CA LYS A 646 -1.53 7.20 17.81
C LYS A 646 -0.11 6.67 17.67
N ILE A 647 0.24 6.09 16.52
CA ILE A 647 1.49 5.38 16.29
C ILE A 647 2.06 5.79 14.92
N THR A 648 3.36 6.04 14.83
CA THR A 648 4.06 6.24 13.55
C THR A 648 5.52 5.74 13.62
N GLY A 649 6.10 5.35 12.49
CA GLY A 649 7.43 4.72 12.42
C GLY A 649 8.48 5.47 11.57
N GLU A 650 9.75 5.36 11.97
CA GLU A 650 10.91 5.87 11.23
C GLU A 650 11.37 4.85 10.16
N ALA A 651 11.06 5.09 8.89
CA ALA A 651 11.48 4.24 7.78
C ALA A 651 11.13 2.73 7.95
N TYR A 652 9.85 2.45 8.27
CA TYR A 652 9.28 1.11 8.38
C TYR A 652 9.94 0.20 9.46
N PRO A 653 9.94 0.60 10.75
CA PRO A 653 10.31 -0.29 11.85
C PRO A 653 9.36 -1.48 11.94
N VAL A 654 9.91 -2.61 12.39
CA VAL A 654 9.27 -3.93 12.28
C VAL A 654 8.98 -4.49 13.66
N ILE A 655 7.72 -4.86 13.95
CA ILE A 655 7.38 -5.71 15.10
C ILE A 655 7.55 -7.17 14.66
N LEU A 656 8.47 -7.90 15.28
CA LEU A 656 8.97 -9.19 14.82
C LEU A 656 8.63 -10.29 15.84
N SER A 657 7.62 -11.13 15.57
CA SER A 657 7.24 -12.22 16.47
C SER A 657 8.31 -13.29 16.52
N SER A 658 8.57 -13.85 17.71
CA SER A 658 9.52 -14.96 17.84
C SER A 658 9.24 -15.82 19.08
N GLY A 659 9.48 -17.13 18.94
CA GLY A 659 9.42 -18.11 20.04
C GLY A 659 8.03 -18.68 20.30
N SER A 660 7.96 -19.53 21.33
CA SER A 660 6.90 -20.53 21.51
C SER A 660 5.50 -20.02 21.88
N PHE A 661 5.34 -18.71 22.06
CA PHE A 661 4.02 -18.11 22.21
C PHE A 661 3.22 -18.09 20.89
N PHE A 662 3.90 -18.04 19.74
CA PHE A 662 3.27 -17.99 18.41
C PHE A 662 3.53 -19.25 17.56
N GLU A 663 4.21 -20.27 18.09
CA GLU A 663 4.56 -21.49 17.35
C GLU A 663 3.35 -22.43 17.12
N ASN A 664 2.35 -22.42 18.02
CA ASN A 664 1.27 -23.40 17.99
C ASN A 664 0.12 -23.04 17.02
N ILE A 665 0.10 -23.68 15.85
CA ILE A 665 -0.98 -23.63 14.85
C ILE A 665 -2.39 -23.94 15.41
N ASN A 666 -2.48 -24.73 16.50
CA ASN A 666 -3.75 -25.13 17.14
C ASN A 666 -4.19 -24.19 18.29
N ASP A 667 -3.38 -23.18 18.63
CA ASP A 667 -3.73 -22.17 19.64
C ASP A 667 -3.23 -20.78 19.20
N PRO A 668 -3.68 -20.28 18.04
CA PRO A 668 -3.11 -19.09 17.40
C PRO A 668 -3.27 -17.83 18.24
N LYS A 669 -2.26 -16.94 18.19
CA LYS A 669 -2.15 -15.73 19.01
C LYS A 669 -1.94 -14.47 18.17
N PRO A 670 -2.54 -13.33 18.55
CA PRO A 670 -2.25 -12.04 17.93
C PRO A 670 -0.84 -11.55 18.29
N VAL A 671 -0.03 -11.22 17.28
CA VAL A 671 1.26 -10.51 17.45
C VAL A 671 0.98 -9.06 17.85
N VAL A 672 0.14 -8.37 17.07
CA VAL A 672 -0.41 -7.06 17.41
C VAL A 672 -1.93 -7.18 17.56
N LYS A 673 -2.47 -6.71 18.70
CA LYS A 673 -3.90 -6.75 19.03
C LYS A 673 -4.44 -5.33 19.21
N ILE A 674 -5.30 -4.88 18.30
CA ILE A 674 -5.87 -3.52 18.30
C ILE A 674 -7.20 -3.52 19.07
N GLY A 675 -7.15 -3.08 20.32
CA GLY A 675 -8.27 -3.15 21.27
C GLY A 675 -8.65 -4.58 21.69
N TYR A 676 -9.49 -4.70 22.71
CA TYR A 676 -10.22 -5.91 23.04
C TYR A 676 -11.58 -5.96 22.32
N SER A 677 -12.16 -7.15 22.18
CA SER A 677 -13.49 -7.32 21.60
C SER A 677 -14.54 -6.61 22.45
N GLY A 678 -15.18 -5.58 21.88
CA GLY A 678 -16.11 -4.69 22.59
C GLY A 678 -15.52 -3.35 23.04
N ASP A 679 -14.23 -3.10 22.85
CA ASP A 679 -13.66 -1.75 23.01
C ASP A 679 -14.18 -0.80 21.93
N VAL A 680 -14.39 0.46 22.31
CA VAL A 680 -14.88 1.53 21.42
C VAL A 680 -13.92 2.71 21.47
N GLY A 681 -13.53 3.24 20.31
CA GLY A 681 -12.63 4.39 20.22
C GLY A 681 -12.04 4.54 18.81
N THR A 682 -10.85 5.14 18.74
CA THR A 682 -10.09 5.30 17.48
C THR A 682 -8.63 4.90 17.67
N VAL A 683 -8.01 4.31 16.66
CA VAL A 683 -6.55 4.14 16.56
C VAL A 683 -6.04 4.73 15.25
N GLU A 684 -4.87 5.35 15.29
CA GLU A 684 -4.16 5.88 14.11
C GLU A 684 -2.77 5.24 14.07
N TRP A 685 -2.43 4.55 12.99
CA TRP A 685 -1.16 3.82 12.86
C TRP A 685 -0.54 4.07 11.48
N SER A 686 0.74 4.43 11.39
CA SER A 686 1.38 4.63 10.09
C SER A 686 2.85 4.23 10.01
N ASP A 687 3.35 4.01 8.79
CA ASP A 687 4.76 3.84 8.43
C ASP A 687 5.46 2.67 9.19
N MET A 688 4.86 1.47 9.24
CA MET A 688 5.34 0.32 10.03
C MET A 688 5.15 -1.05 9.36
N ILE A 689 5.84 -2.09 9.88
CA ILE A 689 5.66 -3.50 9.44
C ILE A 689 5.42 -4.42 10.65
N VAL A 690 4.58 -5.45 10.49
CA VAL A 690 4.54 -6.63 11.38
C VAL A 690 5.07 -7.86 10.65
N SER A 691 5.84 -8.69 11.34
CA SER A 691 6.61 -9.78 10.73
C SER A 691 6.87 -10.93 11.71
N THR A 692 7.43 -12.03 11.23
CA THR A 692 7.71 -13.25 11.99
C THR A 692 9.16 -13.70 11.82
N GLN A 693 9.71 -14.38 12.83
CA GLN A 693 11.07 -14.93 12.83
C GLN A 693 11.05 -16.45 13.02
N GLY A 694 11.32 -17.19 11.94
CA GLY A 694 11.28 -18.65 11.87
C GLY A 694 9.86 -19.23 11.89
N ALA A 695 9.73 -20.50 12.27
CA ALA A 695 8.43 -21.15 12.45
C ALA A 695 7.59 -20.43 13.52
N GLN A 696 6.46 -19.87 13.08
CA GLN A 696 5.53 -19.09 13.89
C GLN A 696 4.09 -19.42 13.43
N ALA A 697 3.80 -20.72 13.27
CA ALA A 697 2.59 -21.24 12.63
C ALA A 697 1.26 -20.88 13.31
N GLY A 698 1.31 -20.34 14.54
CA GLY A 698 0.18 -19.78 15.29
C GLY A 698 0.10 -18.24 15.26
N ALA A 699 0.99 -17.53 14.57
CA ALA A 699 0.98 -16.07 14.53
C ALA A 699 -0.18 -15.51 13.70
N VAL A 700 -1.09 -14.77 14.35
CA VAL A 700 -2.00 -13.82 13.68
C VAL A 700 -1.32 -12.45 13.75
N LEU A 701 -0.80 -11.92 12.64
CA LEU A 701 0.10 -10.75 12.73
C LEU A 701 -0.65 -9.50 13.23
N ILE A 702 -1.83 -9.22 12.70
CA ILE A 702 -2.70 -8.12 13.14
C ILE A 702 -4.10 -8.65 13.48
N GLU A 703 -4.55 -8.52 14.73
CA GLU A 703 -5.92 -8.83 15.14
C GLU A 703 -6.63 -7.53 15.56
N TRP A 704 -7.59 -7.10 14.76
CA TRP A 704 -8.32 -5.84 14.91
C TRP A 704 -9.69 -6.07 15.55
N ASN A 705 -9.91 -5.56 16.77
CA ASN A 705 -11.18 -5.67 17.49
C ASN A 705 -11.95 -4.35 17.64
N LEU A 706 -11.27 -3.22 17.48
CA LEU A 706 -11.77 -1.91 17.89
C LEU A 706 -12.98 -1.45 17.06
N ALA A 707 -14.03 -1.00 17.74
CA ALA A 707 -15.21 -0.40 17.12
C ALA A 707 -15.11 1.14 17.07
N SER A 708 -15.20 1.72 15.88
CA SER A 708 -14.98 3.15 15.62
C SER A 708 -16.27 3.81 15.12
N ALA A 709 -17.24 3.98 16.03
CA ALA A 709 -18.60 4.42 15.69
C ALA A 709 -18.70 5.85 15.11
N GLY A 710 -17.71 6.70 15.37
CA GLY A 710 -17.61 8.06 14.81
C GLY A 710 -16.68 8.09 13.59
N SER A 711 -15.66 8.95 13.65
CA SER A 711 -14.50 8.89 12.75
C SER A 711 -13.91 7.47 12.74
N PRO A 712 -13.59 6.90 11.56
CA PRO A 712 -12.89 5.64 11.47
C PRO A 712 -11.53 5.67 12.18
N SER A 713 -11.15 4.53 12.76
CA SER A 713 -9.74 4.22 12.97
C SER A 713 -9.08 3.97 11.62
N GLY A 714 -7.75 4.01 11.56
CA GLY A 714 -7.07 3.58 10.35
C GLY A 714 -5.59 3.27 10.47
N MET A 715 -5.10 2.66 9.39
CA MET A 715 -3.71 2.29 9.18
C MET A 715 -3.26 2.69 7.78
N TRP A 716 -2.08 3.32 7.68
CA TRP A 716 -1.56 3.95 6.46
C TRP A 716 -0.08 3.62 6.25
N ASP A 717 0.30 3.03 5.10
CA ASP A 717 1.66 2.49 4.92
C ASP A 717 2.04 1.55 6.10
N VAL A 718 1.11 0.66 6.46
CA VAL A 718 1.31 -0.40 7.45
C VAL A 718 1.14 -1.75 6.77
N HIS A 719 2.15 -2.60 6.90
CA HIS A 719 2.28 -3.82 6.10
C HIS A 719 2.49 -5.07 6.98
N THR A 720 2.17 -6.25 6.47
CA THR A 720 2.74 -7.51 6.98
C THR A 720 3.76 -8.06 5.99
N ARG A 721 4.84 -8.66 6.51
CA ARG A 721 5.91 -9.24 5.69
C ARG A 721 6.38 -10.55 6.32
N VAL A 722 5.98 -11.69 5.75
CA VAL A 722 6.23 -13.03 6.31
C VAL A 722 7.37 -13.71 5.55
N GLY A 723 8.57 -13.71 6.13
CA GLY A 723 9.79 -14.27 5.53
C GLY A 723 10.48 -13.37 4.49
N GLY A 724 11.52 -13.88 3.82
CA GLY A 724 12.16 -13.23 2.66
C GLY A 724 13.07 -12.04 2.93
N PHE A 725 13.67 -11.91 4.13
CA PHE A 725 14.60 -10.82 4.46
C PHE A 725 15.62 -11.20 5.53
N LYS A 726 16.73 -10.46 5.62
CA LYS A 726 17.80 -10.75 6.58
C LYS A 726 17.32 -10.67 8.04
N GLY A 727 17.46 -11.78 8.78
CA GLY A 727 17.02 -11.90 10.18
C GLY A 727 15.59 -12.44 10.37
N SER A 728 14.89 -12.81 9.29
CA SER A 728 13.63 -13.56 9.35
C SER A 728 13.81 -15.04 9.72
N ASN A 729 15.00 -15.62 9.50
CA ASN A 729 15.25 -17.06 9.53
C ASN A 729 14.31 -17.86 8.60
N LEU A 730 13.90 -17.21 7.50
CA LEU A 730 12.97 -17.67 6.47
C LEU A 730 13.49 -17.16 5.11
N GLN A 731 14.77 -17.43 4.84
CA GLN A 731 15.54 -16.98 3.68
C GLN A 731 15.86 -18.15 2.74
N VAL A 732 16.67 -17.92 1.69
CA VAL A 732 17.15 -19.00 0.79
C VAL A 732 17.83 -20.15 1.54
N ALA A 733 18.43 -19.88 2.71
CA ALA A 733 19.10 -20.88 3.52
C ALA A 733 18.13 -21.85 4.22
N GLU A 734 16.94 -21.39 4.63
CA GLU A 734 15.95 -22.19 5.35
C GLU A 734 14.80 -22.70 4.46
N CYS A 735 14.42 -21.94 3.45
CA CYS A 735 13.13 -22.08 2.74
C CYS A 735 13.26 -22.06 1.21
N ARG A 736 14.38 -22.49 0.62
CA ARG A 736 14.55 -22.57 -0.84
C ARG A 736 13.45 -23.40 -1.52
N LYS A 737 12.94 -22.95 -2.68
CA LYS A 737 11.96 -23.72 -3.45
C LYS A 737 12.45 -25.09 -3.91
N THR A 738 11.53 -26.07 -3.95
CA THR A 738 11.80 -27.48 -4.31
C THR A 738 10.80 -28.05 -5.33
N PRO A 739 10.65 -27.46 -6.53
CA PRO A 739 9.60 -27.86 -7.48
C PRO A 739 9.70 -29.33 -7.96
N ASP A 740 10.90 -29.90 -8.00
CA ASP A 740 11.15 -31.30 -8.36
C ASP A 740 10.78 -32.31 -7.25
N THR A 741 10.31 -31.83 -6.09
CA THR A 741 9.94 -32.64 -4.92
C THR A 741 8.44 -32.52 -4.65
N VAL A 742 7.72 -33.65 -4.69
CA VAL A 742 6.32 -33.71 -4.24
C VAL A 742 6.28 -33.53 -2.72
N ILE A 743 5.57 -32.50 -2.27
CA ILE A 743 5.45 -32.17 -0.84
C ILE A 743 4.30 -32.98 -0.20
N THR A 744 4.55 -33.51 1.00
CA THR A 744 3.63 -34.31 1.81
C THR A 744 3.76 -33.93 3.28
N GLU A 745 2.80 -34.37 4.13
CA GLU A 745 2.86 -34.14 5.58
C GLU A 745 4.16 -34.69 6.22
N ASP A 746 4.79 -35.72 5.64
CA ASP A 746 6.04 -36.32 6.12
C ASP A 746 7.32 -35.54 5.73
N ASN A 747 7.27 -34.63 4.75
CA ASN A 747 8.47 -33.98 4.19
C ASN A 747 8.41 -32.44 4.07
N ILE A 748 7.28 -31.82 4.40
CA ILE A 748 7.12 -30.36 4.39
C ILE A 748 8.12 -29.68 5.34
N ALA A 749 8.67 -28.54 4.92
CA ALA A 749 9.61 -27.76 5.73
C ALA A 749 8.89 -27.07 6.91
N GLU A 750 8.76 -27.76 8.06
CA GLU A 750 8.14 -27.25 9.29
C GLU A 750 8.71 -25.87 9.70
N ASN A 751 10.01 -25.66 9.48
CA ASN A 751 10.71 -24.41 9.77
C ASN A 751 10.20 -23.20 8.95
N CYS A 752 9.52 -23.44 7.83
CA CYS A 752 8.96 -22.44 6.93
C CYS A 752 7.45 -22.19 7.14
N ILE A 753 6.82 -22.83 8.14
CA ILE A 753 5.43 -22.58 8.51
C ILE A 753 5.39 -21.33 9.42
N ALA A 754 5.25 -20.18 8.77
CA ALA A 754 5.73 -18.89 9.27
C ALA A 754 4.64 -17.95 9.82
N ALA A 755 3.35 -18.21 9.54
CA ALA A 755 2.23 -17.47 10.14
C ALA A 755 0.90 -18.23 10.03
N TYR A 756 -0.02 -18.01 10.98
CA TYR A 756 -1.39 -18.52 10.89
C TYR A 756 -2.28 -17.66 9.97
N MET A 757 -2.13 -16.34 10.09
CA MET A 757 -2.90 -15.34 9.34
C MET A 757 -2.18 -13.97 9.33
N SER A 758 -2.23 -13.24 8.23
CA SER A 758 -1.72 -11.85 8.20
C SER A 758 -2.61 -10.88 8.98
N MET A 759 -3.93 -10.86 8.74
CA MET A 759 -4.84 -9.95 9.44
C MET A 759 -6.26 -10.48 9.67
N HIS A 760 -6.78 -10.31 10.89
CA HIS A 760 -8.17 -10.62 11.28
C HIS A 760 -8.90 -9.35 11.73
N VAL A 761 -9.98 -8.96 11.06
CA VAL A 761 -10.92 -7.93 11.52
C VAL A 761 -12.12 -8.64 12.16
N THR A 762 -12.19 -8.60 13.49
CA THR A 762 -13.07 -9.50 14.25
C THR A 762 -14.54 -9.04 14.29
N LYS A 763 -15.43 -9.94 14.71
CA LYS A 763 -16.90 -9.80 14.61
C LYS A 763 -17.51 -8.52 15.21
N LEU A 764 -16.83 -7.87 16.17
CA LEU A 764 -17.27 -6.62 16.81
C LEU A 764 -16.46 -5.38 16.38
N ALA A 765 -15.39 -5.53 15.61
CA ALA A 765 -14.68 -4.40 15.01
C ALA A 765 -15.58 -3.65 14.02
N SER A 766 -15.35 -2.35 13.82
CA SER A 766 -16.05 -1.54 12.82
C SER A 766 -15.38 -0.19 12.62
N GLY A 767 -15.61 0.46 11.48
CA GLY A 767 -15.03 1.78 11.19
C GLY A 767 -13.51 1.71 11.02
N LEU A 768 -13.03 0.88 10.09
CA LEU A 768 -11.61 0.66 9.81
C LEU A 768 -11.26 1.14 8.40
N TYR A 769 -10.35 2.11 8.31
CA TYR A 769 -9.79 2.64 7.06
C TYR A 769 -8.36 2.12 6.85
N MET A 770 -8.11 1.39 5.78
CA MET A 770 -6.80 0.90 5.37
C MET A 770 -6.41 1.58 4.06
N GLU A 771 -5.20 2.14 3.99
CA GLU A 771 -4.70 2.83 2.80
C GLU A 771 -3.20 2.52 2.56
N ASN A 772 -2.86 2.07 1.34
CA ASN A 772 -1.54 1.53 1.00
C ASN A 772 -1.04 0.43 1.97
N CYS A 773 -1.91 -0.52 2.30
CA CYS A 773 -1.57 -1.66 3.15
C CYS A 773 -1.25 -2.89 2.30
N TRP A 774 -0.09 -3.51 2.55
CA TRP A 774 0.39 -4.69 1.82
C TRP A 774 0.58 -5.83 2.80
N LEU A 775 -0.06 -6.97 2.57
CA LEU A 775 0.07 -8.16 3.40
C LEU A 775 0.74 -9.26 2.58
N TRP A 776 2.06 -9.40 2.68
CA TRP A 776 2.86 -10.24 1.80
C TRP A 776 3.49 -11.42 2.54
N VAL A 777 3.35 -12.61 1.96
CA VAL A 777 4.15 -13.80 2.28
C VAL A 777 5.24 -13.91 1.22
N ALA A 778 6.46 -14.21 1.64
CA ALA A 778 7.61 -14.10 0.76
C ALA A 778 7.65 -15.20 -0.31
N ASP A 779 7.53 -14.79 -1.56
CA ASP A 779 7.78 -15.60 -2.74
C ASP A 779 9.28 -15.65 -3.10
N HIS A 780 10.05 -14.63 -2.72
CA HIS A 780 11.49 -14.53 -2.92
C HIS A 780 12.22 -13.86 -1.75
N ASP A 781 13.53 -14.07 -1.67
CA ASP A 781 14.40 -13.42 -0.68
C ASP A 781 14.90 -12.06 -1.19
N VAL A 782 14.51 -10.98 -0.52
CA VAL A 782 14.79 -9.59 -0.93
C VAL A 782 16.08 -9.01 -0.32
N ASP A 783 16.85 -9.83 0.40
CA ASP A 783 18.26 -9.55 0.69
C ASP A 783 19.20 -10.56 -0.04
N ASP A 784 18.69 -11.42 -0.94
CA ASP A 784 19.49 -12.21 -1.89
C ASP A 784 19.71 -11.45 -3.22
N GLN A 785 20.96 -11.43 -3.68
CA GLN A 785 21.35 -10.74 -4.92
C GLN A 785 20.81 -11.40 -6.21
N SER A 786 20.29 -12.63 -6.13
CA SER A 786 19.65 -13.31 -7.26
C SER A 786 18.12 -13.25 -7.23
N LEU A 787 17.52 -12.61 -6.21
CA LEU A 787 16.08 -12.65 -5.92
C LEU A 787 15.54 -14.09 -5.94
N THR A 788 16.28 -15.02 -5.31
CA THR A 788 15.94 -16.44 -5.35
C THR A 788 14.58 -16.70 -4.72
N GLN A 789 13.70 -17.36 -5.48
CA GLN A 789 12.38 -17.79 -5.00
C GLN A 789 12.47 -18.79 -3.84
N ILE A 790 11.58 -18.62 -2.87
CA ILE A 790 11.46 -19.41 -1.63
C ILE A 790 10.03 -19.90 -1.42
N THR A 791 9.87 -20.86 -0.52
CA THR A 791 8.60 -21.49 -0.13
C THR A 791 8.33 -21.16 1.33
N VAL A 792 7.54 -20.12 1.59
CA VAL A 792 7.11 -19.74 2.94
C VAL A 792 5.60 -19.98 3.06
N TYR A 793 5.17 -20.66 4.13
CA TYR A 793 3.77 -21.02 4.32
C TYR A 793 3.11 -20.11 5.36
N ALA A 794 2.08 -19.37 4.95
CA ALA A 794 1.16 -18.69 5.86
C ALA A 794 -0.29 -18.99 5.49
N GLY A 795 -1.13 -19.28 6.48
CA GLY A 795 -2.44 -19.88 6.21
C GLY A 795 -3.43 -18.99 5.45
N ARG A 796 -3.55 -17.72 5.85
CA ARG A 796 -4.69 -16.85 5.52
C ARG A 796 -4.25 -15.39 5.40
N GLY A 797 -4.73 -14.66 4.42
CA GLY A 797 -4.43 -13.24 4.23
C GLY A 797 -5.21 -12.33 5.18
N LEU A 798 -6.22 -11.64 4.65
CA LEU A 798 -7.13 -10.76 5.36
C LEU A 798 -8.50 -11.42 5.54
N LEU A 799 -8.84 -11.79 6.78
CA LEU A 799 -10.19 -12.23 7.17
C LEU A 799 -10.97 -11.06 7.78
N VAL A 800 -12.16 -10.76 7.24
CA VAL A 800 -13.09 -9.76 7.77
C VAL A 800 -14.41 -10.39 8.18
N GLU A 801 -14.75 -10.31 9.47
CA GLU A 801 -16.00 -10.82 10.02
C GLU A 801 -16.91 -9.73 10.63
N SER A 802 -16.63 -8.46 10.36
CA SER A 802 -17.31 -7.32 11.01
C SER A 802 -18.82 -7.32 10.76
N THR A 803 -19.60 -7.65 11.79
CA THR A 803 -21.07 -7.71 11.69
C THR A 803 -21.74 -6.34 11.49
N VAL A 804 -20.98 -5.25 11.63
CA VAL A 804 -21.40 -3.85 11.46
C VAL A 804 -20.81 -3.21 10.21
N GLY A 805 -19.65 -3.68 9.73
CA GLY A 805 -18.99 -3.12 8.56
C GLY A 805 -18.35 -1.75 8.81
N ARG A 806 -18.53 -0.87 7.83
CA ARG A 806 -17.82 0.43 7.70
C ARG A 806 -16.32 0.20 7.56
N ILE A 807 -15.95 -0.43 6.45
CA ILE A 807 -14.56 -0.78 6.15
C ILE A 807 -14.21 -0.22 4.76
N TRP A 808 -13.04 0.42 4.69
CA TRP A 808 -12.46 0.97 3.47
C TRP A 808 -11.08 0.33 3.27
N LEU A 809 -10.88 -0.35 2.14
CA LEU A 809 -9.61 -1.02 1.79
C LEU A 809 -9.06 -0.38 0.50
N ILE A 810 -8.32 0.72 0.65
CA ILE A 810 -7.93 1.61 -0.45
C ILE A 810 -6.50 1.30 -0.90
N GLY A 811 -6.33 0.80 -2.12
CA GLY A 811 -5.03 0.38 -2.63
C GLY A 811 -4.35 -0.67 -1.76
N THR A 812 -5.04 -1.78 -1.49
CA THR A 812 -4.52 -2.86 -0.63
C THR A 812 -4.08 -4.07 -1.46
N GLY A 813 -2.93 -4.66 -1.09
CA GLY A 813 -2.43 -5.91 -1.67
C GLY A 813 -2.38 -7.01 -0.62
N VAL A 814 -2.79 -8.24 -0.96
CA VAL A 814 -2.67 -9.42 -0.09
C VAL A 814 -2.24 -10.61 -0.93
N GLU A 815 -1.10 -11.23 -0.61
CA GLU A 815 -0.40 -12.13 -1.53
C GLU A 815 0.25 -13.35 -0.86
N HIS A 816 0.20 -14.47 -1.57
CA HIS A 816 0.90 -15.73 -1.34
C HIS A 816 0.52 -16.51 -0.06
N HIS A 817 -0.73 -16.42 0.38
CA HIS A 817 -1.29 -17.23 1.47
C HIS A 817 -1.88 -18.56 0.96
N VAL A 818 -1.96 -19.55 1.85
CA VAL A 818 -2.33 -20.94 1.46
C VAL A 818 -3.81 -21.09 1.09
N LEU A 819 -4.73 -20.56 1.91
CA LEU A 819 -6.17 -20.82 1.78
C LEU A 819 -6.93 -19.70 1.03
N TYR A 820 -6.56 -18.45 1.30
CA TYR A 820 -7.12 -17.26 0.66
C TYR A 820 -6.31 -16.01 0.96
N GLU A 821 -6.41 -15.05 0.05
CA GLU A 821 -5.85 -13.71 0.17
C GLU A 821 -6.88 -12.78 0.84
N TYR A 822 -8.04 -12.53 0.24
CA TYR A 822 -9.16 -11.84 0.90
C TYR A 822 -10.32 -12.79 1.21
N GLN A 823 -10.78 -12.82 2.46
CA GLN A 823 -12.03 -13.46 2.84
C GLN A 823 -12.95 -12.53 3.66
N LEU A 824 -14.17 -12.32 3.18
CA LEU A 824 -15.20 -11.46 3.79
C LEU A 824 -16.39 -12.34 4.21
N VAL A 825 -16.76 -12.38 5.50
CA VAL A 825 -17.72 -13.37 6.03
C VAL A 825 -18.75 -12.75 6.97
N ASN A 826 -20.04 -12.97 6.71
CA ASN A 826 -21.16 -12.46 7.52
C ASN A 826 -21.09 -10.92 7.75
N THR A 827 -20.49 -10.19 6.83
CA THR A 827 -20.11 -8.76 6.94
C THR A 827 -20.96 -7.91 6.00
N ARG A 828 -20.82 -6.59 6.09
CA ARG A 828 -21.47 -5.62 5.19
C ARG A 828 -20.71 -4.31 5.11
N ASP A 829 -21.25 -3.34 4.36
CA ASP A 829 -20.75 -1.95 4.31
C ASP A 829 -19.23 -1.92 4.09
N ILE A 830 -18.77 -2.51 2.99
CA ILE A 830 -17.35 -2.55 2.59
C ILE A 830 -17.17 -1.88 1.23
N VAL A 831 -16.21 -0.95 1.15
CA VAL A 831 -15.64 -0.49 -0.13
C VAL A 831 -14.17 -0.87 -0.19
N MET A 832 -13.73 -1.44 -1.31
CA MET A 832 -12.34 -1.84 -1.52
C MET A 832 -11.91 -1.53 -2.95
N GLY A 833 -10.72 -0.97 -3.17
CA GLY A 833 -10.31 -0.56 -4.50
C GLY A 833 -9.02 0.25 -4.60
N GLN A 834 -8.14 0.02 -5.58
CA GLN A 834 -8.00 -1.28 -6.26
C GLN A 834 -7.45 -2.30 -5.28
N ILE A 835 -8.05 -3.48 -5.22
CA ILE A 835 -7.44 -4.63 -4.52
C ILE A 835 -6.52 -5.38 -5.47
N GLN A 836 -5.46 -5.99 -4.93
CA GLN A 836 -4.53 -6.82 -5.69
C GLN A 836 -4.19 -8.10 -4.91
N THR A 837 -4.06 -9.24 -5.61
CA THR A 837 -3.67 -10.54 -5.04
C THR A 837 -2.85 -11.42 -5.99
N GLU A 838 -1.88 -12.17 -5.46
CA GLU A 838 -1.17 -13.23 -6.16
C GLU A 838 -1.28 -14.58 -5.41
N THR A 839 -1.67 -15.66 -6.11
CA THR A 839 -1.66 -17.04 -5.60
C THR A 839 -0.21 -17.49 -5.27
N ALA A 840 -0.01 -18.20 -4.15
CA ALA A 840 1.31 -18.63 -3.71
C ALA A 840 2.03 -19.57 -4.71
N TYR A 841 3.21 -19.18 -5.19
CA TYR A 841 3.86 -19.75 -6.39
C TYR A 841 4.17 -21.26 -6.36
N TYR A 842 4.21 -21.87 -5.17
CA TYR A 842 4.41 -23.31 -5.01
C TYR A 842 3.14 -24.12 -5.31
N GLN A 843 1.95 -23.54 -5.19
CA GLN A 843 0.70 -24.27 -5.42
C GLN A 843 0.63 -24.78 -6.88
N PRO A 844 0.11 -26.00 -7.12
CA PRO A 844 -0.53 -26.91 -6.18
C PRO A 844 0.44 -27.96 -5.54
N ASN A 845 1.71 -27.61 -5.28
CA ASN A 845 2.71 -28.48 -4.63
C ASN A 845 3.39 -27.82 -3.40
N PRO A 846 2.85 -27.96 -2.18
CA PRO A 846 1.61 -28.65 -1.85
C PRO A 846 0.37 -27.86 -2.31
N SER A 847 -0.75 -28.56 -2.44
CA SER A 847 -2.06 -27.96 -2.68
C SER A 847 -2.58 -27.23 -1.43
N ALA A 848 -3.61 -26.39 -1.59
CA ALA A 848 -4.08 -25.50 -0.53
C ALA A 848 -4.65 -26.20 0.73
N VAL A 849 -4.78 -27.53 0.73
CA VAL A 849 -5.26 -28.33 1.86
C VAL A 849 -4.25 -28.48 3.01
N MET A 850 -2.97 -28.14 2.78
CA MET A 850 -1.89 -28.28 3.78
C MET A 850 -0.84 -27.15 3.66
N PRO A 851 -0.09 -26.81 4.72
CA PRO A 851 -0.13 -27.38 6.08
C PRO A 851 -1.31 -26.90 6.94
N PHE A 852 -2.14 -25.97 6.47
CA PHE A 852 -3.23 -25.39 7.24
C PHE A 852 -4.55 -26.10 6.98
N GLN A 853 -4.94 -27.00 7.89
CA GLN A 853 -6.28 -27.59 7.89
C GLN A 853 -7.34 -26.48 8.01
N ALA A 854 -8.43 -26.62 7.23
CA ALA A 854 -9.53 -25.65 7.18
C ALA A 854 -10.27 -25.58 8.53
N ASN A 855 -10.35 -24.37 9.11
CA ASN A 855 -11.01 -24.10 10.38
C ASN A 855 -12.43 -23.56 10.15
N ALA A 856 -13.43 -24.39 10.51
CA ALA A 856 -14.85 -24.03 10.37
C ALA A 856 -15.26 -22.80 11.21
N ASP A 857 -14.62 -22.55 12.36
CA ASP A 857 -14.92 -21.37 13.20
C ASP A 857 -14.50 -20.04 12.55
N LEU A 858 -13.56 -20.11 11.59
CA LEU A 858 -13.11 -18.98 10.75
C LEU A 858 -13.80 -18.95 9.38
N ASN A 859 -14.69 -19.92 9.11
CA ASN A 859 -15.36 -20.12 7.82
C ASN A 859 -14.39 -20.33 6.65
N ASP A 860 -13.21 -20.92 6.90
CA ASP A 860 -12.21 -21.23 5.87
C ASP A 860 -12.81 -22.08 4.72
N PRO A 861 -12.29 -21.94 3.49
CA PRO A 861 -12.74 -22.74 2.36
C PRO A 861 -12.37 -24.22 2.58
N VAL A 862 -13.29 -25.13 2.23
CA VAL A 862 -13.03 -26.58 2.22
C VAL A 862 -12.57 -26.96 0.83
N LEU A 863 -11.27 -26.85 0.60
CA LEU A 863 -10.60 -27.14 -0.66
C LEU A 863 -10.28 -28.64 -0.76
N THR A 864 -10.07 -29.11 -2.00
CA THR A 864 -9.66 -30.48 -2.31
C THR A 864 -8.24 -30.53 -2.88
N ASP A 865 -7.64 -31.73 -2.95
CA ASP A 865 -6.26 -31.87 -3.44
C ASP A 865 -6.16 -31.49 -4.93
N GLY A 866 -5.19 -30.65 -5.26
CA GLY A 866 -5.06 -30.00 -6.56
C GLY A 866 -5.87 -28.70 -6.74
N GLU A 867 -6.55 -28.19 -5.70
CA GLU A 867 -7.09 -26.83 -5.69
C GLU A 867 -6.14 -25.84 -4.98
N ASP A 868 -6.17 -24.60 -5.48
CA ASP A 868 -5.35 -23.46 -5.06
C ASP A 868 -6.12 -22.51 -4.11
N GLY A 869 -5.43 -21.54 -3.51
CA GLY A 869 -6.03 -20.53 -2.61
C GLY A 869 -6.90 -19.50 -3.34
N TRP A 870 -7.92 -18.97 -2.65
CA TRP A 870 -8.82 -17.96 -3.24
C TRP A 870 -8.24 -16.53 -3.19
N GLY A 871 -8.16 -15.84 -4.32
CA GLY A 871 -7.84 -14.41 -4.36
C GLY A 871 -8.90 -13.56 -3.62
N LEU A 872 -10.19 -13.77 -3.93
CA LEU A 872 -11.28 -13.09 -3.23
C LEU A 872 -12.45 -14.03 -2.94
N ARG A 873 -12.77 -14.24 -1.66
CA ARG A 873 -13.92 -15.03 -1.22
C ARG A 873 -14.88 -14.20 -0.37
N VAL A 874 -16.13 -14.03 -0.80
CA VAL A 874 -17.18 -13.29 -0.08
C VAL A 874 -18.33 -14.23 0.26
N VAL A 875 -18.69 -14.29 1.54
CA VAL A 875 -19.60 -15.30 2.09
C VAL A 875 -20.66 -14.66 2.98
N ARG A 876 -21.94 -14.87 2.68
CA ARG A 876 -23.12 -14.37 3.41
C ARG A 876 -23.04 -12.88 3.76
N SER A 877 -22.61 -12.05 2.81
CA SER A 877 -22.30 -10.63 3.03
C SER A 877 -23.02 -9.73 2.03
N SER A 878 -23.42 -8.53 2.44
CA SER A 878 -24.14 -7.56 1.60
C SER A 878 -23.36 -6.25 1.43
N ASP A 879 -23.72 -5.43 0.45
CA ASP A 879 -23.18 -4.07 0.33
C ASP A 879 -21.63 -4.05 0.27
N VAL A 880 -21.07 -5.00 -0.49
CA VAL A 880 -19.63 -5.13 -0.77
C VAL A 880 -19.36 -4.57 -2.18
N PHE A 881 -18.57 -3.51 -2.25
CA PHE A 881 -18.29 -2.79 -3.48
C PHE A 881 -16.79 -2.80 -3.80
N VAL A 882 -16.41 -3.49 -4.88
CA VAL A 882 -15.03 -3.59 -5.35
C VAL A 882 -14.84 -2.66 -6.54
N TYR A 883 -13.96 -1.67 -6.41
CA TYR A 883 -13.62 -0.71 -7.46
C TYR A 883 -12.19 -1.00 -7.93
N GLY A 884 -12.07 -1.82 -8.98
CA GLY A 884 -10.82 -2.43 -9.39
C GLY A 884 -10.45 -3.63 -8.52
N GLY A 885 -10.25 -4.79 -9.14
CA GLY A 885 -9.65 -5.95 -8.49
C GLY A 885 -8.73 -6.69 -9.44
N GLY A 886 -7.42 -6.70 -9.17
CA GLY A 886 -6.43 -7.46 -9.91
C GLY A 886 -6.09 -8.76 -9.19
N LEU A 887 -6.62 -9.89 -9.64
CA LEU A 887 -6.43 -11.18 -8.98
C LEU A 887 -5.60 -12.10 -9.90
N TYR A 888 -4.40 -12.48 -9.50
CA TYR A 888 -3.43 -13.11 -10.38
C TYR A 888 -2.98 -14.49 -9.88
N SER A 889 -2.76 -15.42 -10.81
CA SER A 889 -2.03 -16.67 -10.58
C SER A 889 -1.01 -16.86 -11.68
N PHE A 890 0.26 -16.64 -11.35
CA PHE A 890 1.34 -16.65 -12.36
C PHE A 890 1.97 -18.03 -12.58
N PHE A 891 1.85 -18.93 -11.61
CA PHE A 891 2.61 -20.18 -11.55
C PHE A 891 1.73 -21.41 -11.31
N ASN A 892 2.24 -22.58 -11.69
CA ASN A 892 1.83 -23.89 -11.20
C ASN A 892 3.12 -24.62 -10.77
N ASN A 893 3.32 -24.87 -9.47
CA ASN A 893 4.57 -25.43 -8.89
C ASN A 893 5.84 -24.72 -9.42
N TYR A 894 5.86 -23.40 -9.36
CA TYR A 894 6.90 -22.51 -9.91
C TYR A 894 7.16 -22.55 -11.44
N ASP A 895 6.28 -23.17 -12.24
CA ASP A 895 6.29 -23.05 -13.72
C ASP A 895 5.35 -21.91 -14.18
N VAL A 896 5.85 -20.97 -14.99
CA VAL A 896 5.13 -19.78 -15.50
C VAL A 896 4.37 -20.00 -16.82
N SER A 897 4.44 -21.20 -17.41
CA SER A 897 3.86 -21.47 -18.73
C SER A 897 2.33 -21.38 -18.77
N CYS A 898 1.67 -21.66 -17.64
CA CYS A 898 0.22 -21.64 -17.50
C CYS A 898 -0.42 -20.24 -17.48
N SER A 899 0.34 -19.18 -17.15
CA SER A 899 -0.16 -17.80 -17.07
C SER A 899 -0.04 -17.05 -18.40
N GLN A 900 0.64 -17.63 -19.39
CA GLN A 900 0.82 -17.03 -20.72
C GLN A 900 -0.54 -16.82 -21.42
N GLN A 901 -0.67 -15.69 -22.12
CA GLN A 901 -1.97 -15.17 -22.60
C GLN A 901 -2.81 -16.19 -23.37
N ASP A 902 -2.23 -16.86 -24.36
CA ASP A 902 -2.93 -17.78 -25.26
C ASP A 902 -2.83 -19.28 -24.91
N VAL A 903 -2.25 -19.63 -23.75
CA VAL A 903 -2.30 -21.01 -23.24
C VAL A 903 -3.72 -21.32 -22.74
N ALA A 904 -4.27 -22.47 -23.11
CA ALA A 904 -5.63 -22.87 -22.73
C ALA A 904 -5.71 -23.39 -21.28
N ASP A 905 -4.71 -24.17 -20.88
CA ASP A 905 -4.57 -24.76 -19.54
C ASP A 905 -4.00 -23.69 -18.59
N LYS A 906 -4.88 -23.02 -17.86
CA LYS A 906 -4.52 -21.94 -16.91
C LYS A 906 -4.01 -22.50 -15.58
N CYS A 907 -3.24 -21.69 -14.85
CA CYS A 907 -2.52 -22.11 -13.64
C CYS A 907 -3.43 -22.68 -12.55
N GLN A 908 -4.56 -22.01 -12.31
CA GLN A 908 -5.58 -22.42 -11.35
C GLN A 908 -6.98 -22.48 -11.97
N SER A 909 -7.88 -23.21 -11.33
CA SER A 909 -9.25 -23.43 -11.82
C SER A 909 -10.15 -22.20 -11.65
N ARG A 910 -10.16 -21.61 -10.45
CA ARG A 910 -11.05 -20.52 -10.01
C ARG A 910 -10.24 -19.50 -9.21
N ILE A 911 -10.76 -18.28 -8.99
CA ILE A 911 -10.02 -17.22 -8.29
C ILE A 911 -10.86 -16.28 -7.42
N ALA A 912 -12.12 -16.03 -7.78
CA ALA A 912 -13.08 -15.33 -6.93
C ALA A 912 -14.31 -16.21 -6.63
N SER A 913 -14.79 -16.23 -5.40
CA SER A 913 -16.01 -16.92 -4.96
C SER A 913 -16.96 -15.95 -4.28
N PHE A 914 -18.22 -15.95 -4.68
CA PHE A 914 -19.29 -15.15 -4.07
C PHE A 914 -20.44 -16.09 -3.66
N GLU A 915 -20.65 -16.26 -2.36
CA GLU A 915 -21.54 -17.27 -1.77
C GLU A 915 -22.61 -16.60 -0.90
N ASP A 916 -23.89 -16.73 -1.24
CA ASP A 916 -25.06 -16.13 -0.56
C ASP A 916 -24.86 -14.62 -0.26
N SER A 917 -24.24 -13.91 -1.22
CA SER A 917 -23.70 -12.56 -1.02
C SER A 917 -24.13 -11.59 -2.11
N ASN A 918 -24.34 -10.32 -1.74
CA ASN A 918 -24.54 -9.24 -2.69
C ASN A 918 -23.25 -8.42 -2.85
N VAL A 919 -22.61 -8.59 -4.02
CA VAL A 919 -21.33 -8.00 -4.39
C VAL A 919 -21.47 -7.28 -5.74
N SER A 920 -20.90 -6.08 -5.84
CA SER A 920 -20.71 -5.40 -7.12
C SER A 920 -19.22 -5.13 -7.34
N VAL A 921 -18.68 -5.66 -8.44
CA VAL A 921 -17.29 -5.47 -8.85
C VAL A 921 -17.23 -4.66 -10.13
N TYR A 922 -16.49 -3.56 -10.11
CA TYR A 922 -16.10 -2.80 -11.30
C TYR A 922 -14.66 -3.17 -11.64
N ASN A 923 -14.37 -3.50 -12.90
CA ASN A 923 -13.07 -3.98 -13.40
C ASN A 923 -12.44 -5.12 -12.56
N LEU A 924 -13.07 -6.29 -12.60
CA LEU A 924 -12.44 -7.56 -12.18
C LEU A 924 -11.45 -8.01 -13.25
N ASN A 925 -10.17 -7.93 -12.95
CA ASN A 925 -9.05 -8.32 -13.81
C ASN A 925 -8.39 -9.59 -13.28
N THR A 926 -8.12 -10.57 -14.15
CA THR A 926 -7.50 -11.83 -13.72
C THR A 926 -6.38 -12.34 -14.62
N VAL A 927 -5.34 -12.94 -14.01
CA VAL A 927 -4.29 -13.71 -14.69
C VAL A 927 -4.40 -15.18 -14.28
N GLY A 928 -4.21 -16.10 -15.25
CA GLY A 928 -3.94 -17.52 -14.96
C GLY A 928 -5.03 -18.30 -14.23
N ALA A 929 -6.26 -17.79 -14.15
CA ALA A 929 -7.43 -18.52 -13.69
C ALA A 929 -8.30 -18.96 -14.88
N THR A 930 -8.90 -20.15 -14.82
CA THR A 930 -9.84 -20.62 -15.86
C THR A 930 -11.20 -19.92 -15.74
N VAL A 931 -11.68 -19.76 -14.51
CA VAL A 931 -12.95 -19.12 -14.15
C VAL A 931 -12.64 -17.87 -13.35
N MET A 932 -13.09 -16.70 -13.82
CA MET A 932 -12.79 -15.43 -13.16
C MET A 932 -13.60 -15.23 -11.88
N ALA A 933 -14.81 -15.77 -11.79
CA ALA A 933 -15.63 -15.77 -10.59
C ALA A 933 -16.60 -16.96 -10.54
N THR A 934 -16.89 -17.46 -9.34
CA THR A 934 -17.92 -18.48 -9.09
C THR A 934 -19.00 -17.84 -8.21
N ILE A 935 -20.28 -17.98 -8.56
CA ILE A 935 -21.42 -17.42 -7.82
C ILE A 935 -22.31 -18.56 -7.34
N ASP A 936 -22.50 -18.69 -6.03
CA ASP A 936 -23.30 -19.76 -5.39
C ASP A 936 -22.94 -21.20 -5.82
N GLY A 937 -21.69 -21.40 -6.25
CA GLY A 937 -21.17 -22.67 -6.77
C GLY A 937 -21.28 -22.88 -8.29
N GLU A 938 -21.94 -21.97 -9.01
CA GLU A 938 -21.99 -21.93 -10.48
C GLU A 938 -20.81 -21.10 -11.02
N ASP A 939 -20.06 -21.65 -11.98
CA ASP A 939 -18.89 -20.98 -12.56
C ASP A 939 -19.30 -19.94 -13.61
N VAL A 940 -18.88 -18.69 -13.41
CA VAL A 940 -19.21 -17.56 -14.28
C VAL A 940 -17.95 -16.89 -14.83
N ALA A 941 -18.11 -16.14 -15.93
CA ALA A 941 -17.00 -15.44 -16.59
C ALA A 941 -15.74 -16.31 -16.81
N ASN A 942 -15.81 -17.27 -17.74
CA ASN A 942 -14.61 -17.99 -18.20
C ASN A 942 -13.62 -17.00 -18.85
N TRP A 943 -12.32 -17.12 -18.54
CA TRP A 943 -11.30 -16.15 -18.96
C TRP A 943 -11.30 -15.84 -20.48
N ALA A 944 -11.56 -16.85 -21.32
CA ALA A 944 -11.48 -16.73 -22.77
C ALA A 944 -12.60 -15.83 -23.36
N ASP A 945 -13.71 -15.70 -22.64
CA ASP A 945 -14.86 -14.87 -23.02
C ASP A 945 -14.67 -13.37 -22.71
N TYR A 946 -13.60 -13.03 -21.98
CA TYR A 946 -13.32 -11.71 -21.40
C TYR A 946 -11.87 -11.24 -21.64
N LYS A 947 -11.17 -11.79 -22.65
CA LYS A 947 -9.78 -11.46 -22.95
C LYS A 947 -9.55 -9.94 -23.01
N ASN A 948 -8.53 -9.49 -22.30
CA ASN A 948 -7.93 -8.17 -22.37
C ASN A 948 -6.44 -8.30 -22.79
N ASN A 949 -5.63 -7.26 -22.60
CA ASN A 949 -4.28 -7.10 -23.14
C ASN A 949 -3.21 -8.08 -22.60
N PHE A 950 -3.25 -8.44 -21.33
CA PHE A 950 -2.50 -9.53 -20.68
C PHE A 950 -3.42 -10.30 -19.71
N VAL A 951 -4.28 -9.57 -18.99
CA VAL A 951 -5.36 -10.13 -18.15
C VAL A 951 -6.60 -10.50 -18.99
N SER A 952 -7.56 -11.17 -18.37
CA SER A 952 -8.98 -11.07 -18.76
C SER A 952 -9.70 -10.07 -17.84
N THR A 953 -10.73 -9.38 -18.34
CA THR A 953 -11.44 -8.32 -17.60
C THR A 953 -12.96 -8.44 -17.72
N VAL A 954 -13.65 -8.47 -16.57
CA VAL A 954 -15.08 -8.15 -16.45
C VAL A 954 -15.21 -6.70 -15.96
N ALA A 955 -15.67 -5.78 -16.80
CA ALA A 955 -15.78 -4.37 -16.46
C ALA A 955 -16.87 -4.09 -15.41
N LEU A 956 -17.94 -4.90 -15.40
CA LEU A 956 -19.04 -4.85 -14.44
C LEU A 956 -19.51 -6.27 -14.11
N LEU A 957 -19.31 -6.73 -12.88
CA LEU A 957 -19.86 -7.98 -12.35
C LEU A 957 -20.81 -7.70 -11.19
N ARG A 958 -22.01 -8.30 -11.20
CA ARG A 958 -22.96 -8.28 -10.09
C ARG A 958 -23.61 -9.65 -9.83
N THR A 959 -23.66 -10.01 -8.55
CA THR A 959 -24.45 -11.12 -8.00
C THR A 959 -25.90 -10.71 -7.81
#